data_AF-A0A2K8XHK0-F1
#
_entry.id   AF-A0A2K8XHK0-F1
#
_cell.length_a   1.000
_cell.length_b   1.000
_cell.length_c   1.000
_cell.angle_alpha   90.00
_cell.angle_beta   90.00
_cell.angle_gamma   90.00
#
_symmetry.space_group_name_H-M   'P 1'
#
loop_
_entity.id
_entity.type
_entity.pdbx_description
1 polymer ?
#
loop_
_entity_poly.entity_id
_entity_poly.type
_entity_poly.pdbx_seq_one_letter_code
_entity_poly.pdbx_strand_id
1 'polypeptide(L)'
;MNTLFKKTNNVNYVIIFLYLITLFVPSLGAFDFAATQWFYIGTLNVVVFLYYLLTPGYLSFAFPKYVKLFFGIQILTFIVSCLSMTQSIIIDESIVYISRIFTFIFCIFNLYIVFRDKNSFSYLGFSLLISSVLFIESFEVVYYFFTKSSALRTTELLQGIPHRYGNRNILAAAIVIKLPFLLYVFQQLKGLKRILPLIAIFFIIASLFLIGTRTAALIMAIVLVVFSIAYFIISKYSIKKSFKTIMPLLIVALMALGFSISINKIYNNKINSYVDLFSTKLEKDLYNPKGKSNLVNGSGRKDIWNSAIKDFKKSPIIGVGIGNWRHNSRADLAINRSNKQVIFSTHVHNDYLQALAETGIIGFLLYLSVYIISFVLLVIFFRSLKTNLDRFFTITIALALIGYMIDAFFNFPHDRAPIQIVLAFILAIILGFSSKDSQVKESLEITKRTKVIGFSIAFIMLLNAVNLYRDYSASKVQFTLMKELKTKDAFTQKYKYSYKQVVAMLPDYPYVNQIGTTNDDIKAMFAINNKKYDIALKHLDASISRVENDMWPRTLKAMTYNVLKKEDSAFVYSKEVFDAVPSVESNFFILKGIYKKRKDTVALFNLYDRHFKVRPQNITAWLHMCNDIRNYYRDDSLALSKVNYALESYPYDKELISFKSELVKIMSTKPKYDAIGSKLDKSVVDEMTEYFKAANNYFNQKDYAKARIQFLKVLELEPNNLPTHFKLGLLENLIKNYKDAIPYFTKVINDKYLNNGRPEYSRGVSYLKLNDNSNAKKDFLISRNKKWPAALKLSDAFFK
;
A
#
# COMPACT_ATOMS: atom_id res chain seq x y z
N MET A 1 -4.31 -7.63 47.82
CA MET A 1 -5.50 -8.15 47.11
C MET A 1 -6.73 -7.27 47.34
N ASN A 2 -7.11 -6.95 48.57
CA ASN A 2 -8.32 -6.14 48.90
C ASN A 2 -8.36 -4.72 48.31
N THR A 3 -7.23 -4.15 47.90
CA THR A 3 -7.14 -2.85 47.18
C THR A 3 -7.10 -3.00 45.66
N LEU A 4 -6.79 -4.19 45.15
CA LEU A 4 -6.68 -4.50 43.71
C LEU A 4 -8.00 -5.00 43.14
N PHE A 5 -8.70 -5.81 43.92
CA PHE A 5 -10.03 -6.31 43.62
C PHE A 5 -10.95 -5.76 44.71
N LYS A 6 -11.96 -4.98 44.31
CA LYS A 6 -13.06 -4.64 45.22
C LYS A 6 -13.76 -5.94 45.62
N LYS A 7 -14.46 -5.95 46.76
CA LYS A 7 -15.27 -7.07 47.28
C LYS A 7 -16.50 -7.36 46.39
N THR A 8 -16.30 -7.46 45.08
CA THR A 8 -17.34 -7.61 44.06
C THR A 8 -17.23 -8.93 43.32
N ASN A 9 -18.38 -9.39 42.84
CA ASN A 9 -18.59 -10.63 42.09
C ASN A 9 -17.43 -10.94 41.12
N ASN A 10 -16.70 -12.03 41.38
CA ASN A 10 -15.56 -12.50 40.57
C ASN A 10 -15.87 -12.58 39.07
N VAL A 11 -17.14 -12.73 38.70
CA VAL A 11 -17.61 -12.88 37.32
C VAL A 11 -17.34 -11.65 36.44
N ASN A 12 -17.43 -10.42 36.96
CA ASN A 12 -17.21 -9.23 36.14
C ASN A 12 -15.75 -9.13 35.65
N TYR A 13 -14.79 -9.53 36.48
CA TYR A 13 -13.38 -9.63 36.08
C TYR A 13 -13.15 -10.78 35.08
N VAL A 14 -13.87 -11.89 35.20
CA VAL A 14 -13.85 -12.97 34.20
C VAL A 14 -14.35 -12.46 32.85
N ILE A 15 -15.45 -11.71 32.81
CA ILE A 15 -15.96 -11.12 31.56
C ILE A 15 -14.93 -10.18 30.93
N ILE A 16 -14.35 -9.27 31.71
CA ILE A 16 -13.27 -8.38 31.23
C ILE A 16 -12.10 -9.20 30.67
N PHE A 17 -11.66 -10.24 31.38
CA PHE A 17 -10.57 -11.09 30.95
C PHE A 17 -10.88 -11.86 29.66
N LEU A 18 -12.10 -12.40 29.50
CA LEU A 18 -12.53 -13.08 28.28
C LEU A 18 -12.51 -12.15 27.06
N TYR A 19 -12.92 -10.89 27.21
CA TYR A 19 -12.79 -9.92 26.12
C TYR A 19 -11.31 -9.59 25.83
N LEU A 20 -10.45 -9.48 26.85
CA LEU A 20 -9.01 -9.26 26.65
C LEU A 20 -8.29 -10.43 25.98
N ILE A 21 -8.77 -11.66 26.15
CA ILE A 21 -8.23 -12.85 25.45
C ILE A 21 -8.29 -12.67 23.92
N THR A 22 -9.22 -11.87 23.38
CA THR A 22 -9.29 -11.56 21.95
C THR A 22 -7.94 -11.11 21.37
N LEU A 23 -7.13 -10.38 22.16
CA LEU A 23 -5.80 -9.89 21.74
C LEU A 23 -4.80 -11.03 21.49
N PHE A 24 -5.06 -12.21 22.05
CA PHE A 24 -4.22 -13.42 21.94
C PHE A 24 -4.81 -14.49 21.01
N VAL A 25 -6.05 -14.34 20.55
CA VAL A 25 -6.70 -15.32 19.66
C VAL A 25 -5.92 -15.41 18.34
N PRO A 26 -5.38 -16.59 17.98
CA PRO A 26 -4.63 -16.79 16.75
C PRO A 26 -5.56 -16.94 15.54
N SER A 27 -5.01 -16.99 14.33
CA SER A 27 -5.83 -17.14 13.11
C SER A 27 -6.50 -18.51 13.00
N LEU A 28 -6.03 -19.55 13.71
CA LEU A 28 -6.54 -20.93 13.60
C LEU A 28 -6.66 -21.43 12.15
N GLY A 29 -5.71 -21.03 11.31
CA GLY A 29 -5.64 -21.38 9.88
C GLY A 29 -6.45 -20.49 8.93
N ALA A 30 -7.17 -19.48 9.45
CA ALA A 30 -7.82 -18.46 8.61
C ALA A 30 -6.79 -17.57 7.89
N PHE A 31 -7.22 -16.93 6.79
CA PHE A 31 -6.39 -16.05 5.98
C PHE A 31 -5.88 -14.85 6.78
N ASP A 32 -6.73 -14.30 7.63
CA ASP A 32 -6.45 -13.15 8.48
C ASP A 32 -7.02 -13.41 9.88
N PHE A 33 -6.36 -12.85 10.90
CA PHE A 33 -6.77 -12.95 12.30
C PHE A 33 -8.19 -12.43 12.55
N ALA A 34 -8.62 -11.42 11.77
CA ALA A 34 -9.91 -10.76 11.95
C ALA A 34 -11.08 -11.74 11.88
N ALA A 35 -11.08 -12.71 10.96
CA ALA A 35 -12.19 -13.66 10.82
C ALA A 35 -12.39 -14.48 12.10
N THR A 36 -11.31 -15.03 12.65
CA THR A 36 -11.33 -15.82 13.88
C THR A 36 -11.64 -14.98 15.12
N GLN A 37 -11.06 -13.77 15.20
CA GLN A 37 -11.26 -12.87 16.33
C GLN A 37 -12.68 -12.34 16.39
N TRP A 38 -13.28 -11.93 15.26
CA TRP A 38 -14.67 -11.50 15.22
C TRP A 38 -15.63 -12.64 15.54
N PHE A 39 -15.38 -13.86 15.03
CA PHE A 39 -16.16 -15.03 15.42
C PHE A 39 -16.10 -15.31 16.93
N TYR A 40 -14.90 -15.22 17.53
CA TYR A 40 -14.73 -15.34 18.98
C TYR A 40 -15.55 -14.28 19.74
N ILE A 41 -15.45 -13.00 19.38
CA ILE A 41 -16.21 -11.91 20.03
C ILE A 41 -17.72 -12.13 19.86
N GLY A 42 -18.18 -12.50 18.66
CA GLY A 42 -19.58 -12.77 18.38
C GLY A 42 -20.15 -13.87 19.26
N THR A 43 -19.41 -14.97 19.43
CA THR A 43 -19.77 -16.07 20.33
C THR A 43 -19.75 -15.64 21.80
N LEU A 44 -18.70 -14.92 22.22
CA LEU A 44 -18.57 -14.41 23.58
C LEU A 44 -19.72 -13.45 23.93
N ASN A 45 -20.13 -12.61 22.99
CA ASN A 45 -21.26 -11.70 23.18
C ASN A 45 -22.55 -12.45 23.51
N VAL A 46 -22.83 -13.56 22.81
CA VAL A 46 -24.02 -14.41 23.06
C VAL A 46 -23.95 -15.01 24.46
N VAL A 47 -22.81 -15.61 24.83
CA VAL A 47 -22.61 -16.25 26.14
C VAL A 47 -22.78 -15.24 27.28
N VAL A 48 -22.12 -14.09 27.19
CA VAL A 48 -22.18 -13.04 28.22
C VAL A 48 -23.59 -12.44 28.32
N PHE A 49 -24.25 -12.21 27.19
CA PHE A 49 -25.61 -11.66 27.19
C PHE A 49 -26.63 -12.65 27.77
N LEU A 50 -26.53 -13.95 27.44
CA LEU A 50 -27.36 -15.00 28.04
C LEU A 50 -27.12 -15.10 29.55
N TYR A 51 -25.87 -14.99 30.00
CA TYR A 51 -25.56 -14.93 31.43
C TYR A 51 -26.30 -13.76 32.11
N TYR A 52 -26.29 -12.56 31.52
CA TYR A 52 -27.03 -11.42 32.06
C TYR A 52 -28.55 -11.61 32.04
N LEU A 53 -29.08 -12.32 31.04
CA LEU A 53 -30.51 -12.58 30.90
C LEU A 53 -31.01 -13.59 31.94
N LEU A 54 -30.17 -14.59 32.27
CA LEU A 54 -30.48 -15.67 33.20
C LEU A 54 -30.16 -15.29 34.67
N THR A 55 -29.32 -14.28 34.90
CA THR A 55 -28.94 -13.84 36.24
C THR A 55 -29.77 -12.61 36.68
N PRO A 56 -30.53 -12.69 37.78
CA PRO A 56 -31.33 -11.57 38.28
C PRO A 56 -30.51 -10.28 38.51
N GLY A 57 -31.15 -9.12 38.33
CA GLY A 57 -30.56 -7.81 38.58
C GLY A 57 -29.68 -7.23 37.45
N TYR A 58 -28.99 -8.04 36.65
CA TYR A 58 -28.06 -7.54 35.62
C TYR A 58 -28.76 -6.70 34.53
N LEU A 59 -29.98 -7.07 34.13
CA LEU A 59 -30.77 -6.31 33.15
C LEU A 59 -31.84 -5.41 33.76
N SER A 60 -31.86 -5.27 35.09
CA SER A 60 -32.85 -4.47 35.82
C SER A 60 -32.38 -3.01 36.00
N PHE A 61 -32.33 -2.25 34.91
CA PHE A 61 -31.88 -0.86 34.89
C PHE A 61 -32.56 -0.03 33.80
N ALA A 62 -32.51 1.29 33.94
CA ALA A 62 -32.88 2.22 32.89
C ALA A 62 -31.64 2.92 32.33
N PHE A 63 -31.55 3.04 31.00
CA PHE A 63 -30.46 3.78 30.39
C PHE A 63 -30.49 5.27 30.80
N PRO A 64 -29.36 5.83 31.29
CA PRO A 64 -29.21 7.28 31.43
C PRO A 64 -29.36 8.00 30.08
N LYS A 65 -29.72 9.30 30.10
CA LYS A 65 -29.94 10.12 28.89
C LYS A 65 -28.82 9.98 27.86
N TYR A 66 -27.57 10.09 28.29
CA TYR A 66 -26.41 10.03 27.38
C TYR A 66 -26.14 8.62 26.85
N VAL A 67 -26.48 7.58 27.62
CA VAL A 67 -26.36 6.19 27.16
C VAL A 67 -27.44 5.87 26.14
N LYS A 68 -28.68 6.35 26.34
CA LYS A 68 -29.75 6.28 25.33
C LYS A 68 -29.33 6.96 24.03
N LEU A 69 -28.78 8.18 24.12
CA LEU A 69 -28.30 8.92 22.94
C LEU A 69 -27.20 8.14 22.20
N PHE A 70 -26.21 7.61 22.94
CA PHE A 70 -25.12 6.84 22.35
C PHE A 70 -25.62 5.61 21.60
N PHE A 71 -26.42 4.74 22.25
CA PHE A 71 -26.93 3.53 21.58
C PHE A 71 -27.94 3.87 20.46
N GLY A 72 -28.69 4.97 20.58
CA GLY A 72 -29.52 5.49 19.49
C GLY A 72 -28.69 5.82 18.25
N ILE A 73 -27.54 6.48 18.42
CA ILE A 73 -26.60 6.74 17.32
C ILE A 73 -26.04 5.44 16.75
N GLN A 74 -25.65 4.48 17.59
CA GLN A 74 -25.16 3.18 17.11
C GLN A 74 -26.20 2.42 16.28
N ILE A 75 -27.47 2.44 16.70
CA ILE A 75 -28.58 1.84 15.95
C ILE A 75 -28.76 2.56 14.61
N LEU A 76 -28.71 3.89 14.60
CA LEU A 76 -28.76 4.67 13.35
C LEU A 76 -27.58 4.36 12.44
N THR A 77 -26.36 4.22 12.99
CA THR A 77 -25.18 3.79 12.22
C THR A 77 -25.43 2.44 11.57
N PHE A 78 -25.93 1.45 12.32
CA PHE A 78 -26.27 0.13 11.79
C PHE A 78 -27.32 0.21 10.67
N ILE A 79 -28.39 1.00 10.83
CA ILE A 79 -29.42 1.21 9.81
C ILE A 79 -28.82 1.84 8.55
N VAL A 80 -28.02 2.90 8.70
CA VAL A 80 -27.36 3.56 7.56
C VAL A 80 -26.37 2.64 6.87
N SER A 81 -25.64 1.78 7.59
CA SER A 81 -24.80 0.75 6.98
C SER A 81 -25.63 -0.27 6.18
N CYS A 82 -26.81 -0.66 6.66
CA CYS A 82 -27.73 -1.51 5.90
C CYS A 82 -28.29 -0.81 4.65
N LEU A 83 -28.57 0.50 4.72
CA LEU A 83 -28.98 1.28 3.55
C LEU A 83 -27.84 1.43 2.53
N SER A 84 -26.64 1.74 3.02
CA SER A 84 -25.41 1.81 2.21
C SER A 84 -25.15 0.50 1.45
N MET A 85 -25.40 -0.65 2.09
CA MET A 85 -25.24 -1.97 1.46
C MET A 85 -25.98 -2.10 0.12
N THR A 86 -27.10 -1.39 -0.09
CA THR A 86 -27.84 -1.40 -1.38
C THR A 86 -27.03 -0.91 -2.57
N GLN A 87 -25.93 -0.17 -2.34
CA GLN A 87 -25.03 0.34 -3.38
C GLN A 87 -23.81 -0.56 -3.61
N SER A 88 -23.75 -1.71 -2.94
CA SER A 88 -22.56 -2.56 -2.93
C SER A 88 -22.42 -3.38 -4.20
N ILE A 89 -21.19 -3.46 -4.71
CA ILE A 89 -20.82 -4.36 -5.80
C ILE A 89 -20.82 -5.81 -5.29
N ILE A 90 -20.23 -6.03 -4.11
CA ILE A 90 -20.16 -7.32 -3.41
C ILE A 90 -20.95 -7.21 -2.10
N ILE A 91 -22.20 -7.67 -2.14
CA ILE A 91 -23.13 -7.66 -0.99
C ILE A 91 -22.59 -8.52 0.16
N ASP A 92 -21.98 -9.67 -0.14
CA ASP A 92 -21.43 -10.59 0.86
C ASP A 92 -20.48 -9.89 1.84
N GLU A 93 -19.64 -8.99 1.32
CA GLU A 93 -18.68 -8.25 2.13
C GLU A 93 -19.37 -7.22 3.03
N SER A 94 -20.39 -6.53 2.52
CA SER A 94 -21.21 -5.66 3.36
C SER A 94 -21.87 -6.43 4.49
N ILE A 95 -22.37 -7.65 4.24
CA ILE A 95 -22.94 -8.50 5.29
C ILE A 95 -21.88 -8.80 6.36
N VAL A 96 -20.64 -9.13 5.97
CA VAL A 96 -19.54 -9.35 6.93
C VAL A 96 -19.25 -8.09 7.74
N TYR A 97 -19.15 -6.92 7.10
CA TYR A 97 -18.87 -5.66 7.79
C TYR A 97 -20.01 -5.23 8.73
N ILE A 98 -21.28 -5.37 8.30
CA ILE A 98 -22.46 -5.13 9.13
C ILE A 98 -22.48 -6.09 10.34
N SER A 99 -22.09 -7.36 10.13
CA SER A 99 -21.95 -8.34 11.21
C SER A 99 -20.91 -7.91 12.26
N ARG A 100 -19.80 -7.30 11.82
CA ARG A 100 -18.75 -6.75 12.69
C ARG A 100 -19.26 -5.53 13.46
N ILE A 101 -19.96 -4.60 12.81
CA ILE A 101 -20.60 -3.44 13.47
C ILE A 101 -21.60 -3.92 14.53
N PHE A 102 -22.48 -4.85 14.18
CA PHE A 102 -23.43 -5.46 15.12
C PHE A 102 -22.70 -6.06 16.33
N THR A 103 -21.66 -6.85 16.08
CA THR A 103 -20.84 -7.48 17.12
C THR A 103 -20.18 -6.44 18.03
N PHE A 104 -19.68 -5.34 17.46
CA PHE A 104 -19.06 -4.25 18.22
C PHE A 104 -20.07 -3.51 19.10
N ILE A 105 -21.27 -3.23 18.61
CA ILE A 105 -22.35 -2.60 19.39
C ILE A 105 -22.71 -3.44 20.62
N PHE A 106 -22.89 -4.75 20.43
CA PHE A 106 -23.19 -5.67 21.54
C PHE A 106 -21.99 -5.89 22.48
N CYS A 107 -20.76 -5.80 21.97
CA CYS A 107 -19.58 -5.79 22.82
C CYS A 107 -19.58 -4.57 23.76
N ILE A 108 -19.88 -3.37 23.25
CA ILE A 108 -20.00 -2.15 24.07
C ILE A 108 -21.14 -2.29 25.08
N PHE A 109 -22.29 -2.82 24.65
CA PHE A 109 -23.42 -3.08 25.55
C PHE A 109 -23.01 -4.01 26.70
N ASN A 110 -22.42 -5.16 26.38
CA ASN A 110 -22.04 -6.14 27.39
C ASN A 110 -21.00 -5.60 28.37
N LEU A 111 -20.03 -4.82 27.88
CA LEU A 111 -19.03 -4.15 28.72
C LEU A 111 -19.64 -3.00 29.53
N TYR A 112 -20.61 -2.26 28.99
CA TYR A 112 -21.30 -1.21 29.72
C TYR A 112 -22.04 -1.77 30.95
N ILE A 113 -22.68 -2.95 30.82
CA ILE A 113 -23.30 -3.64 31.95
C ILE A 113 -22.30 -3.92 33.08
N VAL A 114 -21.03 -4.21 32.75
CA VAL A 114 -19.95 -4.35 33.73
C VAL A 114 -19.59 -2.97 34.32
N PHE A 115 -19.22 -2.00 33.49
CA PHE A 115 -18.62 -0.74 33.96
C PHE A 115 -19.61 0.27 34.56
N ARG A 116 -20.93 0.08 34.39
CA ARG A 116 -21.93 0.93 35.05
C ARG A 116 -21.95 0.75 36.58
N ASP A 117 -21.60 -0.45 37.05
CA ASP A 117 -21.47 -0.73 38.49
C ASP A 117 -20.08 -0.28 38.94
N LYS A 118 -20.02 0.88 39.61
CA LYS A 118 -18.74 1.48 40.07
C LYS A 118 -18.06 0.67 41.17
N ASN A 119 -18.78 -0.25 41.82
CA ASN A 119 -18.19 -1.17 42.78
C ASN A 119 -17.60 -2.39 42.09
N SER A 120 -18.11 -2.78 40.91
CA SER A 120 -17.69 -4.00 40.22
C SER A 120 -16.21 -4.07 39.85
N PHE A 121 -15.56 -2.91 39.63
CA PHE A 121 -14.16 -2.85 39.22
C PHE A 121 -13.39 -1.72 39.92
N SER A 122 -12.08 -1.91 40.05
CA SER A 122 -11.15 -0.86 40.46
C SER A 122 -10.41 -0.30 39.23
N TYR A 123 -10.22 1.03 39.16
CA TYR A 123 -9.45 1.66 38.08
C TYR A 123 -8.01 1.13 38.01
N LEU A 124 -7.39 0.92 39.16
CA LEU A 124 -6.05 0.35 39.25
C LEU A 124 -6.02 -1.11 38.76
N GLY A 125 -6.96 -1.96 39.19
CA GLY A 125 -7.02 -3.36 38.77
C GLY A 125 -7.27 -3.51 37.27
N PHE A 126 -8.19 -2.73 36.71
CA PHE A 126 -8.41 -2.69 35.26
C PHE A 126 -7.16 -2.21 34.52
N SER A 127 -6.52 -1.13 34.99
CA SER A 127 -5.31 -0.60 34.37
C SER A 127 -4.14 -1.58 34.44
N LEU A 128 -4.02 -2.36 35.51
CA LEU A 128 -3.04 -3.44 35.64
C LEU A 128 -3.29 -4.59 34.66
N LEU A 129 -4.56 -4.98 34.44
CA LEU A 129 -4.90 -6.00 33.44
C LEU A 129 -4.49 -5.54 32.04
N ILE A 130 -4.89 -4.33 31.64
CA ILE A 130 -4.49 -3.74 30.35
C ILE A 130 -2.96 -3.63 30.23
N SER A 131 -2.29 -3.18 31.30
CA SER A 131 -0.84 -3.04 31.34
C SER A 131 -0.10 -4.38 31.25
N SER A 132 -0.68 -5.46 31.79
CA SER A 132 -0.10 -6.80 31.69
C SER A 132 -0.14 -7.31 30.26
N VAL A 133 -1.27 -7.12 29.57
CA VAL A 133 -1.40 -7.45 28.14
C VAL A 133 -0.42 -6.63 27.30
N LEU A 134 -0.36 -5.32 27.56
CA LEU A 134 0.57 -4.40 26.91
C LEU A 134 2.04 -4.84 27.10
N PHE A 135 2.42 -5.24 28.32
CA PHE A 135 3.77 -5.70 28.59
C PHE A 135 4.11 -6.97 27.81
N ILE A 136 3.19 -7.96 27.76
CA ILE A 136 3.41 -9.21 27.00
C ILE A 136 3.66 -8.91 25.52
N GLU A 137 2.81 -8.09 24.90
CA GLU A 137 2.94 -7.73 23.47
C GLU A 137 4.25 -6.98 23.20
N SER A 138 4.60 -6.00 24.04
CA SER A 138 5.85 -5.25 23.88
C SER A 138 7.08 -6.11 24.14
N PHE A 139 7.01 -7.04 25.10
CA PHE A 139 8.09 -7.98 25.37
C PHE A 139 8.31 -8.93 24.20
N GLU A 140 7.27 -9.51 23.61
CA GLU A 140 7.39 -10.37 22.42
C GLU A 140 8.10 -9.67 21.26
N VAL A 141 7.78 -8.39 21.02
CA VAL A 141 8.44 -7.57 19.99
C VAL A 141 9.92 -7.38 20.31
N VAL A 142 10.23 -6.89 21.51
CA VAL A 142 11.64 -6.64 21.92
C VAL A 142 12.44 -7.93 21.88
N TYR A 143 11.87 -9.03 22.37
CA TYR A 143 12.48 -10.36 22.34
C TYR A 143 12.77 -10.83 20.91
N TYR A 144 11.83 -10.65 19.97
CA TYR A 144 12.03 -10.99 18.55
C TYR A 144 13.24 -10.26 17.93
N PHE A 145 13.37 -8.96 18.19
CA PHE A 145 14.50 -8.17 17.67
C PHE A 145 15.81 -8.50 18.39
N PHE A 146 15.75 -8.68 19.70
CA PHE A 146 16.93 -9.01 20.52
C PHE A 146 17.54 -10.36 20.14
N THR A 147 16.71 -11.39 19.96
CA THR A 147 17.15 -12.73 19.49
C THR A 147 17.72 -12.72 18.08
N LYS A 148 17.37 -11.69 17.28
CA LYS A 148 17.91 -11.46 15.94
C LYS A 148 18.81 -10.23 15.90
N SER A 149 19.49 -9.88 16.98
CA SER A 149 20.23 -8.61 17.10
C SER A 149 21.29 -8.39 16.02
N SER A 150 21.87 -9.47 15.50
CA SER A 150 22.85 -9.47 14.39
C SER A 150 22.22 -9.33 13.01
N ALA A 151 20.90 -9.56 12.86
CA ALA A 151 20.21 -9.41 11.59
C ALA A 151 20.05 -7.93 11.22
N LEU A 152 20.26 -7.60 9.95
CA LEU A 152 20.09 -6.25 9.42
C LEU A 152 18.64 -5.80 9.56
N ARG A 153 18.44 -4.50 9.81
CA ARG A 153 17.10 -3.88 9.82
C ARG A 153 16.57 -3.75 8.38
N THR A 154 15.92 -4.81 7.92
CA THR A 154 15.33 -4.91 6.59
C THR A 154 13.80 -4.97 6.65
N THR A 155 13.15 -4.83 5.50
CA THR A 155 11.70 -4.99 5.38
C THR A 155 11.27 -6.40 5.77
N GLU A 156 12.07 -7.39 5.40
CA GLU A 156 11.90 -8.81 5.70
C GLU A 156 11.92 -9.06 7.21
N LEU A 157 12.91 -8.49 7.93
CA LEU A 157 12.97 -8.58 9.39
C LEU A 157 11.71 -8.00 10.03
N LEU A 158 11.23 -6.85 9.54
CA LEU A 158 10.05 -6.17 10.09
C LEU A 158 8.73 -6.88 9.73
N GLN A 159 8.68 -7.61 8.62
CA GLN A 159 7.51 -8.44 8.25
C GLN A 159 7.42 -9.71 9.11
N GLY A 160 8.55 -10.19 9.63
CA GLY A 160 8.61 -11.37 10.51
C GLY A 160 8.20 -11.12 11.96
N ILE A 161 7.82 -9.89 12.35
CA ILE A 161 7.41 -9.58 13.72
C ILE A 161 6.19 -10.45 14.11
N PRO A 162 6.26 -11.25 15.18
CA PRO A 162 5.12 -12.04 15.63
C PRO A 162 4.04 -11.10 16.19
N HIS A 163 2.83 -11.17 15.63
CA HIS A 163 1.69 -10.38 16.10
C HIS A 163 0.35 -10.96 15.66
N ARG A 164 -0.74 -10.55 16.32
CA ARG A 164 -2.12 -10.98 16.01
C ARG A 164 -3.02 -9.86 15.46
N TYR A 165 -2.42 -8.79 14.97
CA TYR A 165 -3.12 -7.59 14.46
C TYR A 165 -3.24 -7.54 12.93
N GLY A 166 -2.70 -8.53 12.22
CA GLY A 166 -2.64 -8.57 10.75
C GLY A 166 -1.70 -7.55 10.10
N ASN A 167 -1.35 -6.47 10.81
CA ASN A 167 -0.43 -5.43 10.35
C ASN A 167 0.39 -4.86 11.51
N ARG A 168 1.72 -4.77 11.34
CA ARG A 168 2.63 -4.23 12.36
C ARG A 168 2.31 -2.79 12.80
N ASN A 169 1.74 -1.98 11.90
CA ASN A 169 1.36 -0.60 12.23
C ASN A 169 0.17 -0.58 13.19
N ILE A 170 -0.76 -1.53 13.03
CA ILE A 170 -1.90 -1.69 13.94
C ILE A 170 -1.41 -2.24 15.29
N LEU A 171 -0.42 -3.13 15.31
CA LEU A 171 0.23 -3.54 16.56
C LEU A 171 0.81 -2.33 17.31
N ALA A 172 1.57 -1.46 16.62
CA ALA A 172 2.13 -0.26 17.25
C ALA A 172 1.04 0.70 17.75
N ALA A 173 -0.06 0.85 16.99
CA ALA A 173 -1.23 1.61 17.42
C ALA A 173 -1.86 1.04 18.70
N ALA A 174 -2.05 -0.28 18.74
CA ALA A 174 -2.62 -0.96 19.90
C ALA A 174 -1.73 -0.84 21.14
N ILE A 175 -0.40 -0.89 20.98
CA ILE A 175 0.57 -0.67 22.06
C ILE A 175 0.44 0.77 22.60
N VAL A 176 0.45 1.78 21.72
CA VAL A 176 0.45 3.19 22.17
C VAL A 176 -0.89 3.63 22.77
N ILE A 177 -2.02 3.12 22.29
CA ILE A 177 -3.36 3.40 22.84
C ILE A 177 -3.51 2.85 24.27
N LYS A 178 -2.78 1.76 24.60
CA LYS A 178 -2.79 1.16 25.94
C LYS A 178 -1.78 1.83 26.89
N LEU A 179 -0.78 2.56 26.40
CA LEU A 179 0.25 3.24 27.21
C LEU A 179 -0.33 4.14 28.33
N PRO A 180 -1.40 4.94 28.13
CA PRO A 180 -1.99 5.75 29.19
C PRO A 180 -2.36 4.94 30.45
N PHE A 181 -2.83 3.69 30.30
CA PHE A 181 -3.19 2.85 31.45
C PHE A 181 -1.98 2.47 32.30
N LEU A 182 -0.83 2.23 31.68
CA LEU A 182 0.41 1.97 32.42
C LEU A 182 0.94 3.24 33.11
N LEU A 183 0.77 4.41 32.47
CA LEU A 183 1.11 5.69 33.11
C LEU A 183 0.22 5.96 34.33
N TYR A 184 -1.05 5.58 34.28
CA TYR A 184 -1.93 5.59 35.45
C TYR A 184 -1.41 4.68 36.57
N VAL A 185 -1.01 3.44 36.25
CA VAL A 185 -0.39 2.54 37.24
C VAL A 185 0.87 3.16 37.84
N PHE A 186 1.76 3.73 37.02
CA PHE A 186 2.95 4.44 37.48
C PHE A 186 2.62 5.57 38.48
N GLN A 187 1.58 6.35 38.20
CA GLN A 187 1.13 7.44 39.07
C GLN A 187 0.60 6.94 40.41
N GLN A 188 -0.08 5.79 40.44
CA GLN A 188 -0.66 5.20 41.65
C GLN A 188 0.37 4.51 42.55
N LEU A 189 1.37 3.85 41.97
CA LEU A 189 2.42 3.18 42.75
C LEU A 189 3.39 4.22 43.36
N LYS A 190 4.03 3.88 44.48
CA LYS A 190 4.99 4.73 45.21
C LYS A 190 6.23 3.92 45.65
N GLY A 191 7.31 4.63 45.98
CA GLY A 191 8.57 4.00 46.44
C GLY A 191 9.14 3.02 45.42
N LEU A 192 9.74 1.92 45.90
CA LEU A 192 10.35 0.88 45.05
C LEU A 192 9.37 0.22 44.08
N LYS A 193 8.07 0.19 44.41
CA LYS A 193 7.04 -0.39 43.52
C LYS A 193 6.89 0.37 42.20
N ARG A 194 7.35 1.63 42.11
CA ARG A 194 7.38 2.40 40.85
C ARG A 194 8.41 1.88 39.84
N ILE A 195 9.37 1.06 40.25
CA ILE A 195 10.37 0.49 39.34
C ILE A 195 9.69 -0.47 38.34
N LEU A 196 8.70 -1.25 38.78
CA LEU A 196 7.99 -2.20 37.91
C LEU A 196 7.35 -1.54 36.67
N PRO A 197 6.50 -0.51 36.79
CA PRO A 197 5.95 0.15 35.61
C PRO A 197 7.01 0.88 34.78
N LEU A 198 8.12 1.35 35.37
CA LEU A 198 9.23 1.93 34.60
C LEU A 198 9.93 0.89 33.72
N ILE A 199 10.14 -0.32 34.22
CA ILE A 199 10.65 -1.44 33.41
C ILE A 199 9.68 -1.74 32.27
N ALA A 200 8.38 -1.84 32.54
CA ALA A 200 7.40 -2.07 31.49
C ALA A 200 7.40 -0.95 30.43
N ILE A 201 7.49 0.32 30.84
CA ILE A 201 7.59 1.48 29.93
C ILE A 201 8.82 1.38 29.04
N PHE A 202 9.97 0.90 29.54
CA PHE A 202 11.16 0.66 28.71
C PHE A 202 10.84 -0.27 27.54
N PHE A 203 10.25 -1.45 27.82
CA PHE A 203 9.90 -2.42 26.78
C PHE A 203 8.89 -1.85 25.77
N ILE A 204 7.93 -1.06 26.24
CA ILE A 204 6.91 -0.45 25.38
C ILE A 204 7.54 0.57 24.44
N ILE A 205 8.33 1.51 24.96
CA ILE A 205 8.98 2.52 24.13
C ILE A 205 9.96 1.87 23.15
N ALA A 206 10.75 0.89 23.61
CA ALA A 206 11.65 0.13 22.75
C ALA A 206 10.89 -0.60 21.64
N SER A 207 9.79 -1.26 21.96
CA SER A 207 8.95 -1.95 20.96
C SER A 207 8.44 -1.00 19.88
N LEU A 208 7.97 0.20 20.25
CA LEU A 208 7.46 1.19 19.29
C LEU A 208 8.55 1.69 18.32
N PHE A 209 9.76 1.95 18.83
CA PHE A 209 10.90 2.32 17.98
C PHE A 209 11.34 1.17 17.08
N LEU A 210 11.35 -0.07 17.59
CA LEU A 210 11.75 -1.24 16.83
C LEU A 210 10.75 -1.60 15.72
N ILE A 211 9.44 -1.47 15.95
CA ILE A 211 8.43 -1.62 14.89
C ILE A 211 8.59 -0.54 13.82
N GLY A 212 9.05 0.66 14.19
CA GLY A 212 9.43 1.71 13.23
C GLY A 212 8.27 2.52 12.68
N THR A 213 7.24 2.79 13.49
CA THR A 213 6.03 3.51 13.05
C THR A 213 6.03 4.96 13.52
N ARG A 214 6.08 5.91 12.56
CA ARG A 214 6.09 7.36 12.86
C ARG A 214 4.84 7.83 13.60
N THR A 215 3.67 7.37 13.20
CA THR A 215 2.39 7.74 13.83
C THR A 215 2.34 7.32 15.31
N ALA A 216 2.74 6.08 15.64
CA ALA A 216 2.73 5.64 17.04
C ALA A 216 3.78 6.38 17.89
N ALA A 217 4.96 6.71 17.34
CA ALA A 217 5.94 7.53 18.03
C ALA A 217 5.42 8.95 18.34
N LEU A 218 4.68 9.56 17.39
CA LEU A 218 4.01 10.84 17.59
C LEU A 218 2.94 10.75 18.69
N ILE A 219 2.06 9.74 18.64
CA ILE A 219 1.03 9.52 19.66
C ILE A 219 1.68 9.31 21.04
N MET A 220 2.76 8.53 21.11
CA MET A 220 3.51 8.30 22.35
C MET A 220 4.05 9.61 22.93
N ALA A 221 4.64 10.46 22.10
CA ALA A 221 5.15 11.77 22.54
C ALA A 221 4.01 12.65 23.08
N ILE A 222 2.88 12.72 22.37
CA ILE A 222 1.68 13.45 22.83
C ILE A 222 1.19 12.91 24.17
N VAL A 223 1.07 11.58 24.31
CA VAL A 223 0.61 10.93 25.55
C VAL A 223 1.55 11.27 26.71
N LEU A 224 2.87 11.15 26.53
CA LEU A 224 3.84 11.45 27.59
C LEU A 224 3.83 12.93 28.00
N VAL A 225 3.75 13.85 27.03
CA VAL A 225 3.72 15.30 27.29
C VAL A 225 2.43 15.69 28.01
N VAL A 226 1.27 15.29 27.48
CA VAL A 226 -0.03 15.64 28.07
C VAL A 226 -0.20 14.99 29.44
N PHE A 227 0.25 13.75 29.62
CA PHE A 227 0.25 13.10 30.93
C PHE A 227 1.13 13.85 31.94
N SER A 228 2.32 14.30 31.53
CA SER A 228 3.24 15.07 32.40
C SER A 228 2.64 16.41 32.82
N ILE A 229 1.99 17.12 31.89
CA ILE A 229 1.27 18.38 32.17
C ILE A 229 0.08 18.10 33.11
N ALA A 230 -0.72 17.08 32.83
CA ALA A 230 -1.83 16.66 33.68
C ALA A 230 -1.37 16.30 35.11
N TYR A 231 -0.23 15.61 35.23
CA TYR A 231 0.37 15.27 36.52
C TYR A 231 0.72 16.53 37.30
N PHE A 232 1.36 17.51 36.68
CA PHE A 232 1.67 18.78 37.31
C PHE A 232 0.41 19.52 37.78
N ILE A 233 -0.59 19.68 36.92
CA ILE A 233 -1.82 20.45 37.21
C ILE A 233 -2.68 19.78 38.29
N ILE A 234 -2.91 18.47 38.19
CA ILE A 234 -3.84 17.76 39.09
C ILE A 234 -3.22 17.51 40.46
N SER A 235 -1.92 17.15 40.51
CA SER A 235 -1.27 16.85 41.79
C SER A 235 -1.06 18.10 42.66
N LYS A 236 -1.10 19.30 42.06
CA LYS A 236 -0.79 20.59 42.72
C LYS A 236 0.57 20.58 43.43
N TYR A 237 1.50 19.76 42.98
CA TYR A 237 2.85 19.70 43.52
C TYR A 237 3.72 20.84 42.97
N SER A 238 4.73 21.25 43.74
CA SER A 238 5.75 22.20 43.25
C SER A 238 6.44 21.66 42.00
N ILE A 239 6.89 22.57 41.12
CA ILE A 239 7.59 22.23 39.87
C ILE A 239 8.73 21.24 40.15
N LYS A 240 9.52 21.47 41.21
CA LYS A 240 10.63 20.59 41.63
C LYS A 240 10.17 19.16 41.96
N LYS A 241 9.04 19.00 42.67
CA LYS A 241 8.51 17.67 43.05
C LYS A 241 7.88 16.94 41.85
N SER A 242 7.18 17.67 40.99
CA SER A 242 6.62 17.13 39.75
C SER A 242 7.73 16.67 38.80
N PHE A 243 8.76 17.50 38.61
CA PHE A 243 9.92 17.17 37.81
C PHE A 243 10.64 15.92 38.32
N LYS A 244 10.92 15.82 39.63
CA LYS A 244 11.51 14.61 40.22
C LYS A 244 10.68 13.35 40.00
N THR A 245 9.35 13.47 39.91
CA THR A 245 8.47 12.32 39.69
C THR A 245 8.43 11.90 38.22
N ILE A 246 8.46 12.86 37.28
CA ILE A 246 8.35 12.61 35.84
C ILE A 246 9.70 12.31 35.19
N MET A 247 10.81 12.84 35.72
CA MET A 247 12.17 12.65 35.19
C MET A 247 12.52 11.18 34.88
N PRO A 248 12.19 10.18 35.73
CA PRO A 248 12.44 8.78 35.41
C PRO A 248 11.79 8.30 34.10
N LEU A 249 10.63 8.86 33.71
CA LEU A 249 9.99 8.52 32.42
C LEU A 249 10.84 8.98 31.23
N LEU A 250 11.43 10.17 31.32
CA LEU A 250 12.32 10.71 30.28
C LEU A 250 13.60 9.87 30.18
N ILE A 251 14.21 9.54 31.32
CA ILE A 251 15.42 8.69 31.37
C ILE A 251 15.13 7.33 30.72
N VAL A 252 14.03 6.68 31.11
CA VAL A 252 13.62 5.40 30.52
C VAL A 252 13.36 5.51 29.01
N ALA A 253 12.73 6.60 28.55
CA ALA A 253 12.50 6.83 27.13
C ALA A 253 13.81 6.98 26.34
N LEU A 254 14.80 7.71 26.88
CA LEU A 254 16.12 7.86 26.28
C LEU A 254 16.90 6.54 26.29
N MET A 255 16.83 5.77 27.37
CA MET A 255 17.44 4.43 27.44
C MET A 255 16.82 3.48 26.40
N ALA A 256 15.50 3.49 26.25
CA ALA A 256 14.79 2.67 25.27
C ALA A 256 15.14 3.07 23.82
N LEU A 257 15.28 4.36 23.54
CA LEU A 257 15.76 4.86 22.26
C LEU A 257 17.21 4.40 22.00
N GLY A 258 18.11 4.59 22.99
CA GLY A 258 19.51 4.17 22.92
C GLY A 258 19.66 2.67 22.66
N PHE A 259 18.87 1.85 23.35
CA PHE A 259 18.77 0.41 23.09
C PHE A 259 18.31 0.14 21.65
N SER A 260 17.23 0.78 21.20
CA SER A 260 16.63 0.52 19.89
C SER A 260 17.55 0.89 18.72
N ILE A 261 18.34 1.98 18.84
CA ILE A 261 19.32 2.36 17.81
C ILE A 261 20.58 1.48 17.81
N SER A 262 20.84 0.77 18.91
CA SER A 262 22.03 -0.06 19.08
C SER A 262 21.90 -1.46 18.50
N ILE A 263 20.68 -1.97 18.30
CA ILE A 263 20.41 -3.30 17.76
C ILE A 263 19.93 -3.26 16.31
N ASN A 264 20.07 -4.38 15.59
CA ASN A 264 19.66 -4.52 14.18
C ASN A 264 20.23 -3.40 13.32
N LYS A 265 21.55 -3.19 13.40
CA LYS A 265 22.23 -2.08 12.69
C LYS A 265 22.13 -2.29 11.18
N ILE A 266 21.86 -1.22 10.43
CA ILE A 266 21.94 -1.25 8.96
C ILE A 266 23.40 -1.36 8.51
N TYR A 267 24.31 -0.74 9.25
CA TYR A 267 25.75 -0.75 8.99
C TYR A 267 26.49 -1.29 10.22
N ASN A 268 27.29 -2.35 10.08
CA ASN A 268 27.92 -3.04 11.22
C ASN A 268 28.70 -2.10 12.16
N ASN A 269 29.36 -1.08 11.61
CA ASN A 269 30.21 -0.15 12.37
C ASN A 269 29.50 1.13 12.83
N LYS A 270 28.18 1.26 12.61
CA LYS A 270 27.44 2.49 12.92
C LYS A 270 26.11 2.18 13.61
N ILE A 271 25.80 2.88 14.70
CA ILE A 271 24.47 2.84 15.30
C ILE A 271 23.43 3.38 14.31
N ASN A 272 22.20 2.88 14.39
CA ASN A 272 21.11 3.37 13.57
C ASN A 272 20.82 4.85 13.90
N SER A 273 20.57 5.67 12.89
CA SER A 273 19.98 6.98 13.10
C SER A 273 18.48 6.87 13.41
N TYR A 274 17.86 7.94 13.88
CA TYR A 274 16.40 7.98 14.05
C TYR A 274 15.69 7.75 12.70
N VAL A 275 16.26 8.22 11.59
CA VAL A 275 15.70 8.00 10.24
C VAL A 275 15.72 6.52 9.88
N ASP A 276 16.80 5.82 10.23
CA ASP A 276 16.95 4.38 9.97
C ASP A 276 15.88 3.55 10.70
N LEU A 277 15.51 3.94 11.93
CA LEU A 277 14.42 3.29 12.65
C LEU A 277 13.06 3.42 11.94
N PHE A 278 12.80 4.54 11.25
CA PHE A 278 11.53 4.80 10.58
C PHE A 278 11.56 4.59 9.06
N SER A 279 12.66 4.07 8.52
CA SER A 279 12.80 3.76 7.10
C SER A 279 12.78 2.25 6.88
N THR A 280 12.17 1.82 5.78
CA THR A 280 12.18 0.41 5.36
C THR A 280 12.85 0.29 4.02
N LYS A 281 13.86 -0.56 3.94
CA LYS A 281 14.57 -0.93 2.71
C LYS A 281 14.52 -2.45 2.58
N LEU A 282 14.43 -2.97 1.36
CA LEU A 282 14.64 -4.41 1.15
C LEU A 282 16.12 -4.72 1.35
N GLU A 283 16.42 -5.93 1.79
CA GLU A 283 17.82 -6.35 2.02
C GLU A 283 18.70 -6.12 0.80
N LYS A 284 18.21 -6.50 -0.38
CA LYS A 284 18.88 -6.29 -1.67
C LYS A 284 19.21 -4.82 -1.98
N ASP A 285 18.43 -3.87 -1.44
CA ASP A 285 18.59 -2.44 -1.70
C ASP A 285 19.59 -1.79 -0.71
N LEU A 286 19.94 -2.48 0.39
CA LEU A 286 20.96 -2.00 1.34
C LEU A 286 22.37 -1.98 0.72
N TYR A 287 22.65 -2.95 -0.14
CA TYR A 287 23.94 -3.13 -0.80
C TYR A 287 24.08 -2.32 -2.10
N ASN A 288 23.05 -1.57 -2.51
CA ASN A 288 23.06 -0.75 -3.71
C ASN A 288 22.79 0.73 -3.39
N PRO A 289 23.84 1.52 -3.06
CA PRO A 289 23.70 2.85 -2.46
C PRO A 289 23.05 3.91 -3.37
N LYS A 290 22.89 3.62 -4.67
CA LYS A 290 22.39 4.58 -5.68
C LYS A 290 21.22 4.05 -6.50
N GLY A 291 20.53 3.01 -6.04
CA GLY A 291 19.16 2.78 -6.47
C GLY A 291 18.37 4.03 -6.08
N LYS A 292 18.14 4.94 -7.04
CA LYS A 292 17.29 6.11 -6.84
C LYS A 292 16.05 5.63 -6.09
N SER A 293 15.71 6.35 -5.00
CA SER A 293 14.41 6.23 -4.36
C SER A 293 13.38 6.09 -5.47
N ASN A 294 12.64 4.98 -5.49
CA ASN A 294 11.52 4.83 -6.42
C ASN A 294 10.79 6.18 -6.47
N LEU A 295 10.70 6.77 -7.67
CA LEU A 295 10.18 8.11 -7.93
C LEU A 295 8.70 8.29 -7.53
N VAL A 296 8.12 7.33 -6.81
CA VAL A 296 6.89 7.47 -6.04
C VAL A 296 7.25 7.93 -4.62
N ASN A 297 7.75 9.17 -4.52
CA ASN A 297 8.00 9.83 -3.23
C ASN A 297 6.65 10.19 -2.58
N GLY A 298 6.11 9.24 -1.83
CA GLY A 298 4.92 9.38 -0.99
C GLY A 298 4.49 8.03 -0.46
N SER A 299 3.76 7.98 0.65
CA SER A 299 3.15 6.74 1.18
C SER A 299 2.09 6.11 0.26
N GLY A 300 1.93 6.61 -0.98
CA GLY A 300 0.81 6.31 -1.88
C GLY A 300 -0.55 6.82 -1.39
N ARG A 301 -0.61 7.43 -0.20
CA ARG A 301 -1.86 7.79 0.47
C ARG A 301 -2.61 8.91 -0.22
N LYS A 302 -1.92 9.88 -0.85
CA LYS A 302 -2.57 10.98 -1.56
C LYS A 302 -3.52 10.46 -2.65
N ASP A 303 -3.05 9.50 -3.44
CA ASP A 303 -3.85 8.91 -4.52
C ASP A 303 -5.00 8.08 -3.95
N ILE A 304 -4.73 7.29 -2.89
CA ILE A 304 -5.75 6.50 -2.18
C ILE A 304 -6.86 7.39 -1.62
N TRP A 305 -6.51 8.50 -0.96
CA TRP A 305 -7.45 9.46 -0.37
C TRP A 305 -8.26 10.18 -1.45
N ASN A 306 -7.61 10.59 -2.55
CA ASN A 306 -8.31 11.16 -3.71
C ASN A 306 -9.32 10.17 -4.29
N SER A 307 -8.99 8.87 -4.32
CA SER A 307 -9.91 7.81 -4.76
C SER A 307 -11.12 7.68 -3.83
N ALA A 308 -10.93 7.72 -2.51
CA ALA A 308 -12.02 7.73 -1.54
C ALA A 308 -12.94 8.95 -1.71
N ILE A 309 -12.36 10.13 -1.94
CA ILE A 309 -13.14 11.35 -2.22
C ILE A 309 -13.90 11.25 -3.54
N LYS A 310 -13.32 10.65 -4.58
CA LYS A 310 -13.99 10.40 -5.87
C LYS A 310 -15.21 9.50 -5.69
N ASP A 311 -15.10 8.46 -4.88
CA ASP A 311 -16.21 7.56 -4.56
C ASP A 311 -17.31 8.24 -3.76
N PHE A 312 -16.93 9.01 -2.73
CA PHE A 312 -17.89 9.84 -1.99
C PHE A 312 -18.68 10.76 -2.93
N LYS A 313 -18.01 11.40 -3.90
CA LYS A 313 -18.67 12.26 -4.90
C LYS A 313 -19.67 11.52 -5.81
N LYS A 314 -19.49 10.21 -6.02
CA LYS A 314 -20.44 9.39 -6.81
C LYS A 314 -21.71 9.08 -6.03
N SER A 315 -21.62 8.85 -4.72
CA SER A 315 -22.76 8.58 -3.84
C SER A 315 -22.64 9.35 -2.52
N PRO A 316 -22.97 10.65 -2.50
CA PRO A 316 -22.67 11.51 -1.34
C PRO A 316 -23.52 11.21 -0.09
N ILE A 317 -24.72 10.67 -0.26
CA ILE A 317 -25.69 10.53 0.84
C ILE A 317 -25.44 9.23 1.63
N ILE A 318 -25.46 8.09 0.93
CA ILE A 318 -25.37 6.74 1.52
C ILE A 318 -24.07 6.01 1.18
N GLY A 319 -23.19 6.61 0.37
CA GLY A 319 -21.89 6.03 0.01
C GLY A 319 -21.99 4.89 -1.01
N VAL A 320 -20.84 4.28 -1.30
CA VAL A 320 -20.67 3.24 -2.33
C VAL A 320 -20.85 1.80 -1.79
N GLY A 321 -21.40 1.66 -0.59
CA GLY A 321 -21.54 0.37 0.10
C GLY A 321 -20.49 0.16 1.18
N ILE A 322 -20.95 -0.24 2.36
CA ILE A 322 -20.10 -0.61 3.50
C ILE A 322 -19.18 -1.80 3.13
N GLY A 323 -17.88 -1.66 3.39
CA GLY A 323 -16.85 -2.63 3.01
C GLY A 323 -16.53 -2.71 1.51
N ASN A 324 -17.17 -1.90 0.66
CA ASN A 324 -17.07 -2.03 -0.80
C ASN A 324 -16.11 -1.04 -1.46
N TRP A 325 -15.46 -0.15 -0.68
CA TRP A 325 -14.52 0.83 -1.26
C TRP A 325 -13.44 0.16 -2.12
N ARG A 326 -12.94 -1.02 -1.73
CA ARG A 326 -11.86 -1.70 -2.46
C ARG A 326 -12.27 -2.27 -3.83
N HIS A 327 -13.57 -2.42 -4.11
CA HIS A 327 -14.09 -3.04 -5.35
C HIS A 327 -14.47 -2.04 -6.44
N ASN A 328 -14.56 -0.76 -6.11
CA ASN A 328 -14.80 0.29 -7.09
C ASN A 328 -13.62 0.44 -8.05
N SER A 329 -13.86 0.97 -9.25
CA SER A 329 -12.81 1.15 -10.26
C SER A 329 -11.58 1.88 -9.72
N ARG A 330 -10.48 1.14 -9.62
CA ARG A 330 -9.18 1.63 -9.11
C ARG A 330 -8.09 1.61 -10.19
N ALA A 331 -8.43 1.48 -11.47
CA ALA A 331 -7.43 1.54 -12.56
C ALA A 331 -6.50 2.76 -12.39
N ASP A 332 -7.06 3.92 -12.05
CA ASP A 332 -6.34 5.16 -11.74
C ASP A 332 -5.24 5.01 -10.67
N LEU A 333 -5.42 4.12 -9.69
CA LEU A 333 -4.45 3.84 -8.62
C LEU A 333 -3.33 2.89 -9.07
N ALA A 334 -3.53 2.12 -10.14
CA ALA A 334 -2.55 1.20 -10.69
C ALA A 334 -1.72 1.81 -11.83
N ILE A 335 -2.24 2.81 -12.54
CA ILE A 335 -1.53 3.49 -13.64
C ILE A 335 -0.14 3.98 -13.22
N ASN A 336 0.02 4.46 -11.98
CA ASN A 336 1.29 5.01 -11.49
C ASN A 336 2.10 4.05 -10.59
N ARG A 337 1.70 2.77 -10.50
CA ARG A 337 2.39 1.78 -9.65
C ARG A 337 3.27 0.86 -10.50
N SER A 338 4.50 0.68 -10.04
CA SER A 338 5.53 -0.11 -10.73
C SER A 338 5.46 -1.62 -10.43
N ASN A 339 4.38 -2.08 -9.77
CA ASN A 339 4.17 -3.49 -9.42
C ASN A 339 4.04 -4.37 -10.67
N LYS A 340 4.56 -5.61 -10.60
CA LYS A 340 4.50 -6.55 -11.72
C LYS A 340 3.10 -7.09 -12.02
N GLN A 341 2.22 -6.98 -11.05
CA GLN A 341 0.85 -7.50 -11.04
C GLN A 341 -0.10 -6.39 -10.60
N VAL A 342 -1.38 -6.58 -10.91
CA VAL A 342 -2.47 -5.73 -10.45
C VAL A 342 -2.60 -5.88 -8.93
N ILE A 343 -2.11 -4.90 -8.16
CA ILE A 343 -2.16 -4.90 -6.69
C ILE A 343 -2.71 -3.55 -6.22
N PHE A 344 -3.86 -3.61 -5.53
CA PHE A 344 -4.51 -2.44 -4.93
C PHE A 344 -4.39 -2.45 -3.40
N SER A 345 -4.53 -1.28 -2.80
CA SER A 345 -4.71 -1.20 -1.34
C SER A 345 -6.10 -1.73 -1.00
N THR A 346 -6.22 -2.58 0.02
CA THR A 346 -7.53 -3.04 0.53
C THR A 346 -8.20 -2.01 1.44
N HIS A 347 -7.47 -0.98 1.89
CA HIS A 347 -7.95 0.05 2.82
C HIS A 347 -7.53 1.45 2.39
N VAL A 348 -8.26 2.47 2.87
CA VAL A 348 -7.96 3.89 2.62
C VAL A 348 -6.76 4.40 3.43
N HIS A 349 -6.37 3.67 4.49
CA HIS A 349 -5.42 4.15 5.52
C HIS A 349 -5.85 5.49 6.13
N ASN A 350 -7.16 5.69 6.24
CA ASN A 350 -7.84 6.76 6.95
C ASN A 350 -9.30 6.33 7.14
N ASP A 351 -9.66 5.88 8.34
CA ASP A 351 -11.00 5.37 8.64
C ASP A 351 -12.09 6.43 8.45
N TYR A 352 -11.75 7.72 8.62
CA TYR A 352 -12.70 8.82 8.39
C TYR A 352 -13.08 8.93 6.91
N LEU A 353 -12.07 8.89 6.01
CA LEU A 353 -12.32 8.91 4.58
C LEU A 353 -12.95 7.61 4.07
N GLN A 354 -12.62 6.47 4.69
CA GLN A 354 -13.27 5.21 4.38
C GLN A 354 -14.76 5.23 4.77
N ALA A 355 -15.08 5.66 5.99
CA ALA A 355 -16.46 5.83 6.43
C ALA A 355 -17.23 6.81 5.52
N LEU A 356 -16.61 7.93 5.12
CA LEU A 356 -17.20 8.90 4.19
C LEU A 356 -17.48 8.30 2.81
N ALA A 357 -16.54 7.55 2.23
CA ALA A 357 -16.72 6.94 0.92
C ALA A 357 -17.79 5.83 0.95
N GLU A 358 -17.76 4.98 1.96
CA GLU A 358 -18.60 3.78 2.05
C GLU A 358 -20.03 4.06 2.52
N THR A 359 -20.21 5.00 3.46
CA THR A 359 -21.52 5.28 4.08
C THR A 359 -22.08 6.67 3.79
N GLY A 360 -21.37 7.47 2.99
CA GLY A 360 -21.75 8.83 2.64
C GLY A 360 -21.67 9.79 3.83
N ILE A 361 -22.19 11.00 3.65
CA ILE A 361 -22.13 12.06 4.67
C ILE A 361 -22.93 11.68 5.92
N ILE A 362 -24.05 10.97 5.78
CA ILE A 362 -24.90 10.60 6.92
C ILE A 362 -24.15 9.62 7.82
N GLY A 363 -23.62 8.53 7.26
CA GLY A 363 -22.88 7.54 8.04
C GLY A 363 -21.57 8.09 8.60
N PHE A 364 -20.88 8.96 7.85
CA PHE A 364 -19.70 9.68 8.33
C PHE A 364 -19.99 10.56 9.55
N LEU A 365 -21.07 11.36 9.52
CA LEU A 365 -21.43 12.22 10.65
C LEU A 365 -21.83 11.40 11.87
N LEU A 366 -22.54 10.28 11.68
CA LEU A 366 -22.84 9.34 12.77
C LEU A 366 -21.56 8.74 13.35
N TYR A 367 -20.63 8.26 12.52
CA TYR A 367 -19.33 7.76 12.94
C TYR A 367 -18.54 8.81 13.74
N LEU A 368 -18.48 10.05 13.26
CA LEU A 368 -17.79 11.14 13.95
C LEU A 368 -18.46 11.52 15.28
N SER A 369 -19.79 11.46 15.34
CA SER A 369 -20.56 11.80 16.53
C SER A 369 -20.23 10.90 17.73
N VAL A 370 -19.85 9.64 17.50
CA VAL A 370 -19.40 8.71 18.54
C VAL A 370 -18.21 9.28 19.32
N TYR A 371 -17.21 9.79 18.60
CA TYR A 371 -16.02 10.39 19.21
C TYR A 371 -16.34 11.73 19.88
N ILE A 372 -17.14 12.58 19.22
CA ILE A 372 -17.53 13.89 19.75
C ILE A 372 -18.28 13.73 21.07
N ILE A 373 -19.30 12.88 21.12
CA ILE A 373 -20.11 12.65 22.33
C ILE A 373 -19.24 12.04 23.42
N SER A 374 -18.39 11.08 23.10
CA SER A 374 -17.47 10.47 24.07
C SER A 374 -16.54 11.52 24.70
N PHE A 375 -16.01 12.43 23.89
CA PHE A 375 -15.15 13.51 24.38
C PHE A 375 -15.91 14.56 25.21
N VAL A 376 -17.11 14.96 24.77
CA VAL A 376 -18.00 15.85 25.53
C VAL A 376 -18.34 15.25 26.89
N LEU A 377 -18.66 13.96 26.95
CA LEU A 377 -18.92 13.25 28.20
C LEU A 377 -17.70 13.25 29.11
N LEU A 378 -16.51 12.96 28.58
CA LEU A 378 -15.26 13.04 29.36
C LEU A 378 -15.04 14.43 29.96
N VAL A 379 -15.30 15.50 29.22
CA VAL A 379 -15.18 16.89 29.74
C VAL A 379 -16.22 17.19 30.82
N ILE A 380 -17.48 16.80 30.61
CA ILE A 380 -18.55 16.96 31.60
C ILE A 380 -18.17 16.24 32.89
N PHE A 381 -17.73 14.98 32.79
CA PHE A 381 -17.34 14.20 33.95
C PHE A 381 -16.13 14.81 34.63
N PHE A 382 -15.07 15.15 33.89
CA PHE A 382 -13.86 15.75 34.46
C PHE A 382 -14.16 16.96 35.37
N ARG A 383 -15.06 17.84 34.94
CA ARG A 383 -15.48 19.02 35.72
C ARG A 383 -16.26 18.68 37.00
N SER A 384 -16.97 17.55 37.01
CA SER A 384 -17.75 17.08 38.17
C SER A 384 -16.92 16.30 39.21
N LEU A 385 -15.69 15.91 38.87
CA LEU A 385 -14.88 15.03 39.73
C LEU A 385 -14.25 15.77 40.90
N LYS A 386 -14.44 15.19 42.09
CA LYS A 386 -13.91 15.69 43.37
C LYS A 386 -12.53 15.16 43.70
N THR A 387 -12.19 13.94 43.27
CA THR A 387 -10.92 13.30 43.63
C THR A 387 -9.88 13.42 42.51
N ASN A 388 -8.61 13.57 42.90
CA ASN A 388 -7.50 13.55 41.93
C ASN A 388 -7.37 12.20 41.24
N LEU A 389 -7.68 11.10 41.94
CA LEU A 389 -7.61 9.74 41.40
C LEU A 389 -8.57 9.56 40.22
N ASP A 390 -9.82 10.02 40.35
CA ASP A 390 -10.79 9.96 39.26
C ASP A 390 -10.37 10.87 38.10
N ARG A 391 -9.81 12.06 38.39
CA ARG A 391 -9.33 12.99 37.35
C ARG A 391 -8.21 12.38 36.52
N PHE A 392 -7.25 11.72 37.15
CA PHE A 392 -6.17 11.00 36.47
C PHE A 392 -6.69 9.86 35.60
N PHE A 393 -7.68 9.10 36.09
CA PHE A 393 -8.27 8.02 35.31
C PHE A 393 -9.07 8.55 34.10
N THR A 394 -9.84 9.64 34.28
CA THR A 394 -10.54 10.30 33.15
C THR A 394 -9.57 10.80 32.08
N ILE A 395 -8.42 11.38 32.46
CA ILE A 395 -7.37 11.76 31.50
C ILE A 395 -6.76 10.54 30.81
N THR A 396 -6.59 9.44 31.54
CA THR A 396 -6.10 8.17 30.98
C THR A 396 -7.02 7.68 29.84
N ILE A 397 -8.33 7.67 30.07
CA ILE A 397 -9.33 7.31 29.06
C ILE A 397 -9.33 8.32 27.89
N ALA A 398 -9.23 9.62 28.18
CA ALA A 398 -9.17 10.65 27.14
C ALA A 398 -7.93 10.50 26.24
N LEU A 399 -6.76 10.22 26.82
CA LEU A 399 -5.52 10.01 26.06
C LEU A 399 -5.58 8.76 25.20
N ALA A 400 -6.17 7.68 25.71
CA ALA A 400 -6.36 6.45 24.93
C ALA A 400 -7.32 6.70 23.73
N LEU A 401 -8.42 7.43 23.95
CA LEU A 401 -9.36 7.81 22.90
C LEU A 401 -8.72 8.72 21.84
N ILE A 402 -7.97 9.75 22.26
CA ILE A 402 -7.24 10.64 21.34
C ILE A 402 -6.21 9.85 20.53
N GLY A 403 -5.47 8.93 21.18
CA GLY A 403 -4.52 8.05 20.48
C GLY A 403 -5.20 7.21 19.40
N TYR A 404 -6.37 6.64 19.70
CA TYR A 404 -7.18 5.91 18.72
C TYR A 404 -7.59 6.81 17.54
N MET A 405 -8.11 8.01 17.81
CA MET A 405 -8.55 8.95 16.78
C MET A 405 -7.41 9.39 15.85
N ILE A 406 -6.23 9.66 16.41
CA ILE A 406 -5.05 10.03 15.62
C ILE A 406 -4.61 8.85 14.75
N ASP A 407 -4.58 7.62 15.27
CA ASP A 407 -4.24 6.45 14.45
C ASP A 407 -5.28 6.19 13.35
N ALA A 408 -6.58 6.30 13.67
CA ALA A 408 -7.68 6.17 12.71
C ALA A 408 -7.57 7.16 11.54
N PHE A 409 -6.93 8.31 11.73
CA PHE A 409 -6.67 9.26 10.65
C PHE A 409 -5.56 8.81 9.69
N PHE A 410 -4.55 8.10 10.19
CA PHE A 410 -3.37 7.70 9.41
C PHE A 410 -3.34 6.20 9.07
N ASN A 411 -4.32 5.44 9.52
CA ASN A 411 -4.36 3.98 9.48
C ASN A 411 -5.81 3.47 9.40
N PHE A 412 -6.03 2.21 9.77
CA PHE A 412 -7.34 1.54 9.68
C PHE A 412 -7.64 0.62 10.89
N PRO A 413 -7.56 1.13 12.13
CA PRO A 413 -7.88 0.35 13.33
C PRO A 413 -9.32 -0.19 13.35
N HIS A 414 -10.27 0.43 12.65
CA HIS A 414 -11.67 -0.02 12.58
C HIS A 414 -11.82 -1.48 12.13
N ASP A 415 -11.00 -1.93 11.17
CA ASP A 415 -11.10 -3.27 10.59
C ASP A 415 -10.48 -4.37 11.46
N ARG A 416 -9.93 -4.02 12.62
CA ARG A 416 -9.11 -4.92 13.45
C ARG A 416 -9.74 -5.17 14.82
N ALA A 417 -10.27 -6.38 15.00
CA ALA A 417 -10.97 -6.79 16.22
C ALA A 417 -10.24 -6.47 17.55
N PRO A 418 -8.92 -6.71 17.71
CA PRO A 418 -8.26 -6.52 19.00
C PRO A 418 -8.22 -5.05 19.45
N ILE A 419 -8.02 -4.11 18.53
CA ILE A 419 -8.03 -2.67 18.83
C ILE A 419 -9.47 -2.16 18.99
N GLN A 420 -10.45 -2.76 18.31
CA GLN A 420 -11.87 -2.51 18.58
C GLN A 420 -12.26 -2.90 20.01
N ILE A 421 -11.77 -4.02 20.54
CA ILE A 421 -12.02 -4.38 21.95
C ILE A 421 -11.48 -3.32 22.91
N VAL A 422 -10.28 -2.77 22.67
CA VAL A 422 -9.74 -1.67 23.48
C VAL A 422 -10.62 -0.42 23.37
N LEU A 423 -11.11 -0.09 22.18
CA LEU A 423 -12.06 1.01 22.00
C LEU A 423 -13.39 0.72 22.73
N ALA A 424 -13.91 -0.50 22.69
CA ALA A 424 -15.13 -0.90 23.38
C ALA A 424 -15.00 -0.73 24.90
N PHE A 425 -13.83 -1.09 25.48
CA PHE A 425 -13.52 -0.81 26.88
C PHE A 425 -13.56 0.70 27.20
N ILE A 426 -12.88 1.52 26.39
CA ILE A 426 -12.85 2.98 26.56
C ILE A 426 -14.28 3.55 26.52
N LEU A 427 -15.06 3.21 25.48
CA LEU A 427 -16.43 3.69 25.30
C LEU A 427 -17.35 3.23 26.43
N ALA A 428 -17.29 1.94 26.82
CA ALA A 428 -18.10 1.39 27.90
C ALA A 428 -17.79 2.04 29.25
N ILE A 429 -16.53 2.36 29.55
CA ILE A 429 -16.12 3.08 30.77
C ILE A 429 -16.68 4.52 30.76
N ILE A 430 -16.57 5.23 29.63
CA ILE A 430 -17.14 6.59 29.47
C ILE A 430 -18.65 6.57 29.73
N LEU A 431 -19.37 5.61 29.16
CA LEU A 431 -20.80 5.43 29.39
C LEU A 431 -21.10 5.05 30.84
N GLY A 432 -20.26 4.22 31.47
CA GLY A 432 -20.36 3.83 32.87
C GLY A 432 -20.27 5.02 33.84
N PHE A 433 -19.46 6.05 33.53
CA PHE A 433 -19.40 7.27 34.35
C PHE A 433 -20.74 8.01 34.45
N SER A 434 -21.59 7.90 33.42
CA SER A 434 -22.93 8.50 33.40
C SER A 434 -23.96 7.80 34.29
N SER A 435 -23.66 6.58 34.74
CA SER A 435 -24.59 5.81 35.58
C SER A 435 -24.73 6.43 36.97
N LYS A 436 -25.98 6.69 37.36
CA LYS A 436 -26.36 7.10 38.73
C LYS A 436 -26.64 5.90 39.63
N ASP A 437 -27.13 4.81 39.06
CA ASP A 437 -27.35 3.56 39.78
C ASP A 437 -25.99 2.90 40.04
N SER A 438 -25.62 2.86 41.32
CA SER A 438 -24.32 2.43 41.80
C SER A 438 -24.23 0.92 42.08
N GLN A 439 -25.33 0.17 41.99
CA GLN A 439 -25.38 -1.26 42.31
C GLN A 439 -26.38 -2.02 41.42
N VAL A 440 -25.99 -3.23 41.03
CA VAL A 440 -26.91 -4.24 40.49
C VAL A 440 -27.92 -4.57 41.58
N LYS A 441 -29.21 -4.41 41.28
CA LYS A 441 -30.29 -4.70 42.24
C LYS A 441 -30.57 -6.20 42.21
N GLU A 442 -29.83 -6.97 43.01
CA GLU A 442 -29.83 -8.45 43.01
C GLU A 442 -31.22 -9.07 43.24
N SER A 443 -32.16 -8.35 43.87
CA SER A 443 -33.52 -8.82 44.15
C SER A 443 -34.57 -8.50 43.08
N LEU A 444 -34.23 -7.73 42.03
CA LEU A 444 -35.19 -7.35 40.99
C LEU A 444 -35.14 -8.32 39.81
N GLU A 445 -36.13 -9.21 39.74
CA GLU A 445 -36.38 -10.00 38.55
C GLU A 445 -36.86 -9.14 37.38
N ILE A 446 -36.41 -9.49 36.18
CA ILE A 446 -36.92 -8.90 34.94
C ILE A 446 -38.26 -9.53 34.54
N THR A 447 -39.15 -8.71 33.97
CA THR A 447 -40.49 -9.16 33.55
C THR A 447 -40.44 -10.28 32.51
N LYS A 448 -41.50 -11.11 32.42
CA LYS A 448 -41.64 -12.13 31.36
C LYS A 448 -41.49 -11.54 29.95
N ARG A 449 -42.05 -10.35 29.72
CA ARG A 449 -41.91 -9.62 28.45
C ARG A 449 -40.44 -9.26 28.15
N THR A 450 -39.71 -8.77 29.15
CA THR A 450 -38.28 -8.47 29.02
C THR A 450 -37.47 -9.73 28.74
N LYS A 451 -37.80 -10.86 29.38
CA LYS A 451 -37.16 -12.17 29.10
C LYS A 451 -37.37 -12.58 27.65
N VAL A 452 -38.61 -12.51 27.13
CA VAL A 452 -38.92 -12.84 25.72
C VAL A 452 -38.12 -11.96 24.75
N ILE A 453 -38.12 -10.63 24.95
CA ILE A 453 -37.33 -9.71 24.13
C ILE A 453 -35.83 -10.04 24.20
N GLY A 454 -35.32 -10.33 25.40
CA GLY A 454 -33.93 -10.73 25.62
C GLY A 454 -33.57 -12.01 24.87
N PHE A 455 -34.39 -13.05 24.94
CA PHE A 455 -34.15 -14.29 24.19
C PHE A 455 -34.20 -14.07 22.68
N SER A 456 -35.10 -13.21 22.17
CA SER A 456 -35.10 -12.83 20.75
C SER A 456 -33.82 -12.12 20.33
N ILE A 457 -33.30 -11.20 21.16
CA ILE A 457 -32.01 -10.54 20.92
C ILE A 457 -30.87 -11.55 20.91
N ALA A 458 -30.82 -12.45 21.90
CA ALA A 458 -29.81 -13.50 21.98
C ALA A 458 -29.84 -14.42 20.75
N PHE A 459 -31.04 -14.74 20.23
CA PHE A 459 -31.21 -15.52 19.00
C PHE A 459 -30.64 -14.78 17.79
N ILE A 460 -30.90 -13.47 17.63
CA ILE A 460 -30.32 -12.66 16.55
C ILE A 460 -28.79 -12.61 16.67
N MET A 461 -28.26 -12.46 17.89
CA MET A 461 -26.82 -12.51 18.13
C MET A 461 -26.21 -13.87 17.76
N LEU A 462 -26.92 -14.96 18.02
CA LEU A 462 -26.51 -16.31 17.62
C LEU A 462 -26.49 -16.46 16.09
N LEU A 463 -27.50 -15.97 15.38
CA LEU A 463 -27.51 -15.97 13.91
C LEU A 463 -26.33 -15.17 13.34
N ASN A 464 -26.01 -14.03 13.95
CA ASN A 464 -24.83 -13.24 13.58
C ASN A 464 -23.52 -14.00 13.87
N ALA A 465 -23.40 -14.71 15.01
CA ALA A 465 -22.24 -15.54 15.31
C ALA A 465 -22.08 -16.71 14.31
N VAL A 466 -23.19 -17.31 13.85
CA VAL A 466 -23.18 -18.31 12.76
C VAL A 466 -22.68 -17.69 11.45
N ASN A 467 -23.08 -16.45 11.14
CA ASN A 467 -22.57 -15.76 9.96
C ASN A 467 -21.05 -15.53 10.03
N LEU A 468 -20.53 -15.10 11.18
CA LEU A 468 -19.10 -14.93 11.42
C LEU A 468 -18.33 -16.27 11.38
N TYR A 469 -18.96 -17.37 11.81
CA TYR A 469 -18.39 -18.70 11.64
C TYR A 469 -18.27 -19.11 10.17
N ARG A 470 -19.24 -18.73 9.32
CA ARG A 470 -19.16 -18.97 7.87
C ARG A 470 -18.01 -18.18 7.24
N ASP A 471 -17.83 -16.91 7.62
CA ASP A 471 -16.68 -16.09 7.21
C ASP A 471 -15.34 -16.75 7.63
N TYR A 472 -15.21 -17.15 8.90
CA TYR A 472 -14.04 -17.89 9.39
C TYR A 472 -13.76 -19.18 8.59
N SER A 473 -14.79 -19.99 8.37
CA SER A 473 -14.68 -21.27 7.68
C SER A 473 -14.24 -21.08 6.22
N ALA A 474 -14.83 -20.11 5.52
CA ALA A 474 -14.44 -19.74 4.17
C ALA A 474 -13.01 -19.22 4.10
N SER A 475 -12.63 -18.34 5.03
CA SER A 475 -11.29 -17.76 5.12
C SER A 475 -10.20 -18.84 5.27
N LYS A 476 -10.47 -19.92 6.02
CA LYS A 476 -9.55 -21.06 6.18
C LYS A 476 -9.32 -21.82 4.87
N VAL A 477 -10.39 -22.08 4.12
CA VAL A 477 -10.30 -22.76 2.81
C VAL A 477 -9.59 -21.86 1.82
N GLN A 478 -10.00 -20.59 1.71
CA GLN A 478 -9.40 -19.60 0.82
C GLN A 478 -7.91 -19.44 1.10
N PHE A 479 -7.48 -19.37 2.36
CA PHE A 479 -6.05 -19.29 2.70
C PHE A 479 -5.25 -20.49 2.22
N THR A 480 -5.80 -21.69 2.42
CA THR A 480 -5.18 -22.94 1.99
C THR A 480 -4.93 -22.94 0.48
N LEU A 481 -5.93 -22.53 -0.31
CA LEU A 481 -5.83 -22.46 -1.77
C LEU A 481 -4.91 -21.32 -2.22
N MET A 482 -5.02 -20.14 -1.60
CA MET A 482 -4.20 -18.97 -1.94
C MET A 482 -2.71 -19.16 -1.64
N LYS A 483 -2.33 -19.99 -0.66
CA LYS A 483 -0.93 -20.33 -0.41
C LYS A 483 -0.29 -21.01 -1.63
N GLU A 484 -1.05 -21.87 -2.31
CA GLU A 484 -0.62 -22.51 -3.54
C GLU A 484 -0.53 -21.50 -4.69
N LEU A 485 -1.57 -20.68 -4.89
CA LEU A 485 -1.63 -19.65 -5.93
C LEU A 485 -0.51 -18.60 -5.81
N LYS A 486 -0.08 -18.28 -4.58
CA LYS A 486 1.02 -17.33 -4.33
C LYS A 486 2.41 -17.91 -4.60
N THR A 487 2.56 -19.23 -4.53
CA THR A 487 3.87 -19.90 -4.61
C THR A 487 4.10 -20.62 -5.93
N LYS A 488 3.03 -20.84 -6.71
CA LYS A 488 3.10 -21.60 -7.96
C LYS A 488 2.33 -20.92 -9.09
N ASP A 489 2.93 -20.90 -10.27
CA ASP A 489 2.30 -20.40 -11.49
C ASP A 489 1.25 -21.39 -12.03
N ALA A 490 0.03 -20.90 -12.24
CA ALA A 490 -1.12 -21.72 -12.64
C ALA A 490 -0.96 -22.40 -14.01
N PHE A 491 -0.18 -21.81 -14.91
CA PHE A 491 -0.01 -22.28 -16.28
C PHE A 491 1.12 -23.29 -16.42
N THR A 492 2.10 -23.27 -15.51
CA THR A 492 3.36 -24.02 -15.67
C THR A 492 3.61 -25.03 -14.55
N GLN A 493 3.09 -24.82 -13.34
CA GLN A 493 3.45 -25.64 -12.17
C GLN A 493 2.23 -26.35 -11.59
N LYS A 494 2.31 -27.68 -11.43
CA LYS A 494 1.20 -28.51 -10.94
C LYS A 494 0.76 -28.15 -9.51
N TYR A 495 -0.54 -27.96 -9.34
CA TYR A 495 -1.17 -27.73 -8.04
C TYR A 495 -1.48 -29.04 -7.31
N LYS A 496 -1.55 -28.97 -5.99
CA LYS A 496 -1.84 -30.07 -5.07
C LYS A 496 -3.29 -30.50 -5.20
N TYR A 497 -4.21 -29.53 -5.25
CA TYR A 497 -5.64 -29.81 -5.35
C TYR A 497 -6.09 -29.79 -6.81
N SER A 498 -6.98 -30.73 -7.16
CA SER A 498 -7.70 -30.68 -8.44
C SER A 498 -8.83 -29.66 -8.39
N TYR A 499 -9.23 -29.17 -9.56
CA TYR A 499 -10.39 -28.29 -9.74
C TYR A 499 -11.65 -28.86 -9.09
N LYS A 500 -11.92 -30.18 -9.24
CA LYS A 500 -13.10 -30.82 -8.64
C LYS A 500 -13.06 -30.75 -7.10
N GLN A 501 -11.88 -30.96 -6.50
CA GLN A 501 -11.71 -30.82 -5.05
C GLN A 501 -11.90 -29.37 -4.62
N VAL A 502 -11.36 -28.41 -5.37
CA VAL A 502 -11.52 -26.98 -5.06
C VAL A 502 -12.99 -26.56 -5.09
N VAL A 503 -13.75 -26.98 -6.10
CA VAL A 503 -15.19 -26.69 -6.18
C VAL A 503 -15.94 -27.29 -4.99
N ALA A 504 -15.57 -28.49 -4.52
CA ALA A 504 -16.20 -29.12 -3.36
C ALA A 504 -15.81 -28.48 -2.02
N MET A 505 -14.61 -27.90 -1.93
CA MET A 505 -14.08 -27.29 -0.68
C MET A 505 -14.51 -25.83 -0.52
N LEU A 506 -14.57 -25.06 -1.61
CA LEU A 506 -14.72 -23.61 -1.57
C LEU A 506 -16.20 -23.23 -1.40
N PRO A 507 -16.59 -22.59 -0.28
CA PRO A 507 -17.97 -22.18 -0.07
C PRO A 507 -18.34 -21.01 -0.99
N ASP A 508 -19.64 -20.83 -1.24
CA ASP A 508 -20.12 -19.71 -2.05
C ASP A 508 -20.13 -18.37 -1.30
N TYR A 509 -20.09 -18.39 0.05
CA TYR A 509 -20.07 -17.20 0.91
C TYR A 509 -18.94 -17.27 1.97
N PRO A 510 -18.21 -16.17 2.20
CA PRO A 510 -18.19 -14.96 1.39
C PRO A 510 -17.56 -15.20 0.01
N TYR A 511 -18.11 -14.54 -1.01
CA TYR A 511 -17.67 -14.67 -2.40
C TYR A 511 -16.21 -14.21 -2.65
N VAL A 512 -15.73 -13.26 -1.84
CA VAL A 512 -14.40 -12.64 -2.00
C VAL A 512 -13.58 -12.84 -0.74
N ASN A 513 -12.28 -13.11 -0.91
CA ASN A 513 -11.37 -13.29 0.22
C ASN A 513 -10.83 -11.95 0.78
N GLN A 514 -9.98 -12.03 1.83
CA GLN A 514 -9.45 -10.85 2.52
C GLN A 514 -8.61 -9.91 1.62
N ILE A 515 -8.06 -10.38 0.50
CA ILE A 515 -7.25 -9.56 -0.42
C ILE A 515 -7.99 -9.15 -1.69
N GLY A 516 -9.30 -9.42 -1.78
CA GLY A 516 -10.12 -9.02 -2.93
C GLY A 516 -10.19 -10.04 -4.06
N THR A 517 -9.57 -11.21 -3.93
CA THR A 517 -9.67 -12.26 -4.97
C THR A 517 -11.00 -12.99 -4.84
N THR A 518 -11.73 -13.13 -5.95
CA THR A 518 -13.02 -13.81 -5.95
C THR A 518 -12.87 -15.33 -5.92
N ASN A 519 -13.91 -16.02 -5.43
CA ASN A 519 -13.95 -17.48 -5.47
C ASN A 519 -13.92 -18.01 -6.91
N ASP A 520 -14.46 -17.27 -7.88
CA ASP A 520 -14.39 -17.64 -9.29
C ASP A 520 -12.98 -17.49 -9.87
N ASP A 521 -12.21 -16.47 -9.48
CA ASP A 521 -10.81 -16.36 -9.90
C ASP A 521 -9.98 -17.55 -9.36
N ILE A 522 -10.24 -17.95 -8.11
CA ILE A 522 -9.61 -19.14 -7.51
C ILE A 522 -9.98 -20.38 -8.33
N LYS A 523 -11.28 -20.63 -8.56
CA LYS A 523 -11.76 -21.75 -9.37
C LYS A 523 -11.15 -21.74 -10.78
N ALA A 524 -11.03 -20.57 -11.41
CA ALA A 524 -10.43 -20.40 -12.73
C ALA A 524 -8.95 -20.77 -12.76
N MET A 525 -8.14 -20.33 -11.79
CA MET A 525 -6.71 -20.67 -11.73
C MET A 525 -6.48 -22.18 -11.55
N PHE A 526 -7.30 -22.85 -10.73
CA PHE A 526 -7.23 -24.31 -10.59
C PHE A 526 -7.74 -25.04 -11.84
N ALA A 527 -8.74 -24.50 -12.54
CA ALA A 527 -9.20 -25.03 -13.82
C ALA A 527 -8.10 -24.90 -14.91
N ILE A 528 -7.42 -23.75 -15.00
CA ILE A 528 -6.25 -23.51 -15.87
C ILE A 528 -5.17 -24.54 -15.59
N ASN A 529 -4.83 -24.74 -14.31
CA ASN A 529 -3.81 -25.70 -13.92
C ASN A 529 -4.14 -27.15 -14.29
N ASN A 530 -5.43 -27.49 -14.29
CA ASN A 530 -5.95 -28.77 -14.74
C ASN A 530 -6.25 -28.80 -16.25
N LYS A 531 -5.82 -27.79 -17.02
CA LYS A 531 -6.01 -27.65 -18.46
C LYS A 531 -7.48 -27.62 -18.91
N LYS A 532 -8.40 -27.25 -18.00
CA LYS A 532 -9.84 -27.09 -18.26
C LYS A 532 -10.16 -25.64 -18.65
N TYR A 533 -9.63 -25.21 -19.80
CA TYR A 533 -9.65 -23.80 -20.18
C TYR A 533 -11.05 -23.22 -20.42
N ASP A 534 -11.98 -23.97 -21.01
CA ASP A 534 -13.35 -23.49 -21.22
C ASP A 534 -14.09 -23.24 -19.90
N ILE A 535 -13.87 -24.12 -18.92
CA ILE A 535 -14.42 -23.96 -17.56
C ILE A 535 -13.77 -22.76 -16.86
N ALA A 536 -12.46 -22.59 -17.02
CA ALA A 536 -11.76 -21.43 -16.48
C ALA A 536 -12.32 -20.12 -17.05
N LEU A 537 -12.53 -20.04 -18.37
CA LEU A 537 -13.11 -18.87 -19.03
C LEU A 537 -14.51 -18.54 -18.50
N LYS A 538 -15.37 -19.55 -18.27
CA LYS A 538 -16.69 -19.34 -17.64
C LYS A 538 -16.61 -18.75 -16.24
N HIS A 539 -15.69 -19.21 -15.41
CA HIS A 539 -15.47 -18.62 -14.08
C HIS A 539 -14.96 -17.18 -14.18
N LEU A 540 -14.02 -16.91 -15.10
CA LEU A 540 -13.52 -15.55 -15.31
C LEU A 540 -14.61 -14.61 -15.83
N ASP A 541 -15.53 -15.09 -16.68
CA ASP A 541 -16.71 -14.33 -17.11
C ASP A 541 -17.64 -14.02 -15.94
N ALA A 542 -17.90 -15.00 -15.07
CA ALA A 542 -18.68 -14.80 -13.85
C ALA A 542 -18.02 -13.77 -12.92
N SER A 543 -16.70 -13.84 -12.73
CA SER A 543 -15.92 -12.88 -11.95
C SER A 543 -16.05 -11.45 -12.50
N ILE A 544 -15.81 -11.28 -13.82
CA ILE A 544 -15.93 -9.98 -14.50
C ILE A 544 -17.35 -9.43 -14.42
N SER A 545 -18.38 -10.26 -14.55
CA SER A 545 -19.78 -9.81 -14.48
C SER A 545 -20.16 -9.26 -13.10
N ARG A 546 -19.52 -9.75 -12.03
CA ARG A 546 -19.76 -9.31 -10.65
C ARG A 546 -18.89 -8.13 -10.25
N VAL A 547 -17.64 -8.10 -10.71
CA VAL A 547 -16.69 -7.03 -10.43
C VAL A 547 -16.17 -6.48 -11.76
N GLU A 548 -17.00 -5.65 -12.40
CA GLU A 548 -16.75 -5.16 -13.76
C GLU A 548 -15.39 -4.49 -13.89
N ASN A 549 -14.89 -3.83 -12.86
CA ASN A 549 -13.64 -3.07 -12.94
C ASN A 549 -12.37 -3.88 -12.58
N ASP A 550 -12.49 -5.18 -12.27
CA ASP A 550 -11.31 -5.98 -11.92
C ASP A 550 -10.50 -6.38 -13.16
N MET A 551 -9.24 -5.96 -13.19
CA MET A 551 -8.31 -6.26 -14.28
C MET A 551 -7.67 -7.64 -14.15
N TRP A 552 -7.66 -8.23 -12.95
CA TRP A 552 -7.05 -9.53 -12.71
C TRP A 552 -7.72 -10.68 -13.50
N PRO A 553 -9.06 -10.88 -13.46
CA PRO A 553 -9.68 -11.93 -14.27
C PRO A 553 -9.49 -11.69 -15.77
N ARG A 554 -9.43 -10.44 -16.22
CA ARG A 554 -9.12 -10.10 -17.62
C ARG A 554 -7.69 -10.47 -18.01
N THR A 555 -6.73 -10.24 -17.12
CA THR A 555 -5.35 -10.74 -17.28
C THR A 555 -5.34 -12.26 -17.45
N LEU A 556 -6.05 -12.99 -16.59
CA LEU A 556 -6.13 -14.45 -16.68
C LEU A 556 -6.82 -14.91 -17.98
N LYS A 557 -7.88 -14.21 -18.45
CA LYS A 557 -8.52 -14.51 -19.74
C LYS A 557 -7.54 -14.33 -20.90
N ALA A 558 -6.82 -13.20 -20.92
CA ALA A 558 -5.83 -12.92 -21.94
C ALA A 558 -4.74 -13.99 -22.01
N MET A 559 -4.20 -14.37 -20.85
CA MET A 559 -3.19 -15.44 -20.74
C MET A 559 -3.76 -16.80 -21.19
N THR A 560 -5.01 -17.11 -20.81
CA THR A 560 -5.70 -18.35 -21.21
C THR A 560 -5.91 -18.41 -22.72
N TYR A 561 -6.40 -17.33 -23.35
CA TYR A 561 -6.54 -17.27 -24.80
C TYR A 561 -5.21 -17.34 -25.54
N ASN A 562 -4.15 -16.75 -24.98
CA ASN A 562 -2.81 -16.86 -25.54
C ASN A 562 -2.31 -18.32 -25.56
N VAL A 563 -2.56 -19.09 -24.48
CA VAL A 563 -2.25 -20.52 -24.43
C VAL A 563 -3.08 -21.32 -25.44
N LEU A 564 -4.36 -20.97 -25.59
CA LEU A 564 -5.25 -21.55 -26.61
C LEU A 564 -4.93 -21.10 -28.04
N LYS A 565 -3.93 -20.24 -28.24
CA LYS A 565 -3.56 -19.64 -29.53
C LYS A 565 -4.70 -18.87 -30.22
N LYS A 566 -5.68 -18.37 -29.44
CA LYS A 566 -6.75 -17.49 -29.93
C LYS A 566 -6.29 -16.04 -29.91
N GLU A 567 -5.58 -15.64 -30.96
CA GLU A 567 -4.88 -14.35 -31.02
C GLU A 567 -5.80 -13.14 -30.81
N ASP A 568 -6.96 -13.09 -31.47
CA ASP A 568 -7.84 -11.92 -31.39
C ASP A 568 -8.39 -11.70 -29.98
N SER A 569 -8.84 -12.78 -29.32
CA SER A 569 -9.29 -12.70 -27.93
C SER A 569 -8.14 -12.34 -26.98
N ALA A 570 -6.95 -12.92 -27.18
CA ALA A 570 -5.77 -12.59 -26.40
C ALA A 570 -5.36 -11.11 -26.57
N PHE A 571 -5.47 -10.58 -27.79
CA PHE A 571 -5.21 -9.18 -28.12
C PHE A 571 -6.19 -8.24 -27.41
N VAL A 572 -7.50 -8.47 -27.55
CA VAL A 572 -8.55 -7.62 -26.99
C VAL A 572 -8.38 -7.47 -25.47
N TYR A 573 -8.33 -8.59 -24.74
CA TYR A 573 -8.21 -8.54 -23.28
C TYR A 573 -6.83 -8.05 -22.83
N SER A 574 -5.74 -8.36 -23.56
CA SER A 574 -4.43 -7.81 -23.19
C SER A 574 -4.34 -6.31 -23.39
N LYS A 575 -4.95 -5.80 -24.47
CA LYS A 575 -4.99 -4.37 -24.75
C LYS A 575 -5.80 -3.63 -23.70
N GLU A 576 -6.97 -4.14 -23.36
CA GLU A 576 -7.81 -3.59 -22.28
C GLU A 576 -7.03 -3.49 -20.95
N VAL A 577 -6.38 -4.59 -20.53
CA VAL A 577 -5.58 -4.58 -19.29
C VAL A 577 -4.39 -3.64 -19.40
N PHE A 578 -3.65 -3.65 -20.51
CA PHE A 578 -2.48 -2.78 -20.68
C PHE A 578 -2.87 -1.30 -20.73
N ASP A 579 -4.04 -0.98 -21.28
CA ASP A 579 -4.55 0.37 -21.33
C ASP A 579 -4.89 0.91 -19.94
N ALA A 580 -5.45 0.06 -19.08
CA ALA A 580 -5.73 0.38 -17.68
C ALA A 580 -4.49 0.32 -16.78
N VAL A 581 -3.61 -0.67 -16.97
CA VAL A 581 -2.46 -0.97 -16.10
C VAL A 581 -1.25 -1.38 -16.95
N PRO A 582 -0.47 -0.41 -17.47
CA PRO A 582 0.65 -0.71 -18.36
C PRO A 582 1.80 -1.49 -17.69
N SER A 583 1.82 -1.60 -16.36
CA SER A 583 2.88 -2.27 -15.60
C SER A 583 2.78 -3.81 -15.57
N VAL A 584 1.62 -4.38 -15.96
CA VAL A 584 1.38 -5.83 -15.99
C VAL A 584 2.22 -6.50 -17.09
N GLU A 585 3.17 -7.32 -16.66
CA GLU A 585 4.17 -7.92 -17.55
C GLU A 585 3.61 -8.94 -18.52
N SER A 586 2.68 -9.79 -18.06
CA SER A 586 2.10 -10.84 -18.90
C SER A 586 1.39 -10.25 -20.12
N ASN A 587 0.52 -9.27 -19.91
CA ASN A 587 -0.21 -8.58 -20.97
C ASN A 587 0.73 -7.78 -21.89
N PHE A 588 1.76 -7.13 -21.33
CA PHE A 588 2.80 -6.48 -22.13
C PHE A 588 3.49 -7.46 -23.08
N PHE A 589 3.92 -8.62 -22.60
CA PHE A 589 4.60 -9.61 -23.46
C PHE A 589 3.67 -10.26 -24.48
N ILE A 590 2.40 -10.50 -24.13
CA ILE A 590 1.38 -10.98 -25.08
C ILE A 590 1.21 -9.96 -26.22
N LEU A 591 0.95 -8.69 -25.90
CA LEU A 591 0.81 -7.63 -26.92
C LEU A 591 2.07 -7.46 -27.76
N LYS A 592 3.25 -7.50 -27.13
CA LYS A 592 4.54 -7.45 -27.84
C LYS A 592 4.62 -8.56 -28.89
N GLY A 593 4.31 -9.80 -28.50
CA GLY A 593 4.32 -10.95 -29.41
C GLY A 593 3.34 -10.76 -30.59
N ILE A 594 2.13 -10.29 -30.30
CA ILE A 594 1.08 -10.05 -31.30
C ILE A 594 1.48 -8.93 -32.27
N TYR A 595 1.93 -7.77 -31.78
CA TYR A 595 2.37 -6.66 -32.64
C TYR A 595 3.55 -7.05 -33.53
N LYS A 596 4.51 -7.83 -32.99
CA LYS A 596 5.62 -8.37 -33.80
C LYS A 596 5.13 -9.28 -34.92
N LYS A 597 4.18 -10.17 -34.63
CA LYS A 597 3.58 -11.08 -35.62
C LYS A 597 2.80 -10.30 -36.69
N ARG A 598 2.07 -9.25 -36.29
CA ARG A 598 1.33 -8.33 -37.19
C ARG A 598 2.23 -7.33 -37.92
N LYS A 599 3.52 -7.27 -37.58
CA LYS A 599 4.50 -6.29 -38.09
C LYS A 599 4.10 -4.83 -37.83
N ASP A 600 3.32 -4.57 -36.79
CA ASP A 600 2.94 -3.22 -36.37
C ASP A 600 4.02 -2.61 -35.47
N THR A 601 5.04 -2.03 -36.09
CA THR A 601 6.19 -1.44 -35.39
C THR A 601 5.83 -0.19 -34.61
N VAL A 602 4.83 0.58 -35.06
CA VAL A 602 4.37 1.79 -34.37
C VAL A 602 3.73 1.42 -33.04
N ALA A 603 2.81 0.45 -33.04
CA ALA A 603 2.17 0.00 -31.81
C ALA A 603 3.18 -0.69 -30.87
N LEU A 604 4.13 -1.46 -31.42
CA LEU A 604 5.19 -2.11 -30.63
C LEU A 604 6.05 -1.10 -29.86
N PHE A 605 6.52 -0.03 -30.49
CA PHE A 605 7.37 0.96 -29.80
C PHE A 605 6.56 1.87 -28.87
N ASN A 606 5.30 2.18 -29.19
CA ASN A 606 4.40 2.84 -28.25
C ASN A 606 4.12 1.99 -27.00
N LEU A 607 4.00 0.66 -27.17
CA LEU A 607 3.86 -0.29 -26.07
C LEU A 607 5.07 -0.23 -25.12
N TYR A 608 6.30 -0.24 -25.67
CA TYR A 608 7.53 -0.06 -24.89
C TYR A 608 7.53 1.26 -24.11
N ASP A 609 7.27 2.38 -24.79
CA ASP A 609 7.30 3.70 -24.16
C ASP A 609 6.29 3.82 -23.01
N ARG A 610 5.07 3.31 -23.18
CA ARG A 610 4.05 3.31 -22.12
C ARG A 610 4.43 2.41 -20.94
N HIS A 611 5.02 1.24 -21.20
CA HIS A 611 5.48 0.33 -20.14
C HIS A 611 6.62 0.97 -19.32
N PHE A 612 7.62 1.58 -19.96
CA PHE A 612 8.76 2.16 -19.27
C PHE A 612 8.45 3.43 -18.49
N LYS A 613 7.40 4.18 -18.85
CA LYS A 613 6.91 5.31 -18.05
C LYS A 613 6.53 4.90 -16.63
N VAL A 614 5.98 3.69 -16.45
CA VAL A 614 5.48 3.20 -15.16
C VAL A 614 6.40 2.14 -14.54
N ARG A 615 7.18 1.44 -15.38
CA ARG A 615 8.03 0.34 -14.96
C ARG A 615 9.41 0.37 -15.63
N PRO A 616 10.23 1.40 -15.36
CA PRO A 616 11.56 1.53 -15.93
C PRO A 616 12.52 0.39 -15.50
N GLN A 617 12.21 -0.33 -14.41
CA GLN A 617 13.04 -1.41 -13.88
C GLN A 617 12.87 -2.77 -14.59
N ASN A 618 12.07 -2.85 -15.65
CA ASN A 618 11.92 -4.09 -16.42
C ASN A 618 13.09 -4.30 -17.40
N ILE A 619 14.17 -4.89 -16.90
CA ILE A 619 15.40 -5.16 -17.66
C ILE A 619 15.14 -6.01 -18.92
N THR A 620 14.36 -7.07 -18.79
CA THR A 620 13.99 -7.94 -19.92
C THR A 620 13.26 -7.18 -21.03
N ALA A 621 12.37 -6.24 -20.68
CA ALA A 621 11.72 -5.39 -21.66
C ALA A 621 12.72 -4.44 -22.36
N TRP A 622 13.70 -3.87 -21.64
CA TRP A 622 14.74 -3.03 -22.23
C TRP A 622 15.57 -3.79 -23.27
N LEU A 623 15.99 -5.00 -22.93
CA LEU A 623 16.74 -5.88 -23.84
C LEU A 623 15.93 -6.23 -25.09
N HIS A 624 14.65 -6.57 -24.92
CA HIS A 624 13.76 -6.81 -26.05
C HIS A 624 13.59 -5.58 -26.94
N MET A 625 13.43 -4.38 -26.35
CA MET A 625 13.31 -3.15 -27.14
C MET A 625 14.58 -2.91 -27.96
N CYS A 626 15.76 -3.06 -27.35
CA CYS A 626 17.03 -2.85 -28.05
C CYS A 626 17.19 -3.85 -29.21
N ASN A 627 16.86 -5.12 -29.00
CA ASN A 627 16.86 -6.11 -30.06
C ASN A 627 15.82 -5.81 -31.16
N ASP A 628 14.61 -5.38 -30.80
CA ASP A 628 13.59 -5.02 -31.77
C ASP A 628 14.00 -3.78 -32.59
N ILE A 629 14.69 -2.79 -32.00
CA ILE A 629 15.28 -1.65 -32.73
C ILE A 629 16.26 -2.16 -33.80
N ARG A 630 17.16 -3.06 -33.42
CA ARG A 630 18.16 -3.64 -34.34
C ARG A 630 17.49 -4.44 -35.46
N ASN A 631 16.43 -5.17 -35.15
CA ASN A 631 15.74 -6.00 -36.13
C ASN A 631 14.88 -5.18 -37.11
N TYR A 632 14.11 -4.20 -36.62
CA TYR A 632 13.15 -3.45 -37.43
C TYR A 632 13.71 -2.13 -37.98
N TYR A 633 14.44 -1.36 -37.17
CA TYR A 633 15.05 -0.10 -37.61
C TYR A 633 16.47 -0.27 -38.14
N ARG A 634 17.12 -1.42 -37.89
CA ARG A 634 18.52 -1.69 -38.26
C ARG A 634 19.49 -0.64 -37.71
N ASP A 635 19.14 -0.05 -36.57
CA ASP A 635 19.87 1.06 -35.96
C ASP A 635 20.53 0.62 -34.65
N ASP A 636 21.74 0.06 -34.76
CA ASP A 636 22.53 -0.35 -33.61
C ASP A 636 22.92 0.85 -32.72
N SER A 637 23.04 2.06 -33.28
CA SER A 637 23.35 3.28 -32.52
C SER A 637 22.17 3.73 -31.65
N LEU A 638 20.95 3.64 -32.16
CA LEU A 638 19.73 3.91 -31.39
C LEU A 638 19.56 2.85 -30.29
N ALA A 639 19.80 1.57 -30.58
CA ALA A 639 19.79 0.52 -29.58
C ALA A 639 20.85 0.77 -28.48
N LEU A 640 22.06 1.19 -28.87
CA LEU A 640 23.13 1.56 -27.95
C LEU A 640 22.74 2.76 -27.07
N SER A 641 22.08 3.76 -27.64
CA SER A 641 21.55 4.90 -26.87
C SER A 641 20.52 4.46 -25.83
N LYS A 642 19.59 3.57 -26.20
CA LYS A 642 18.55 3.07 -25.28
C LYS A 642 19.12 2.20 -24.16
N VAL A 643 20.07 1.31 -24.44
CA VAL A 643 20.72 0.52 -23.37
C VAL A 643 21.55 1.41 -22.45
N ASN A 644 22.22 2.45 -22.97
CA ASN A 644 22.93 3.42 -22.13
C ASN A 644 21.96 4.17 -21.21
N TYR A 645 20.81 4.61 -21.72
CA TYR A 645 19.77 5.24 -20.90
C TYR A 645 19.27 4.32 -19.78
N ALA A 646 19.06 3.03 -20.08
CA ALA A 646 18.71 2.05 -19.06
C ALA A 646 19.83 1.91 -18.01
N LEU A 647 21.10 1.85 -18.43
CA LEU A 647 22.28 1.78 -17.57
C LEU A 647 22.51 3.05 -16.73
N GLU A 648 22.01 4.22 -17.12
CA GLU A 648 22.03 5.41 -16.24
C GLU A 648 21.21 5.19 -14.96
N SER A 649 20.14 4.40 -15.06
CA SER A 649 19.29 4.03 -13.93
C SER A 649 19.71 2.72 -13.26
N TYR A 650 20.34 1.81 -14.02
CA TYR A 650 20.76 0.47 -13.58
C TYR A 650 22.22 0.18 -13.94
N PRO A 651 23.20 0.94 -13.42
CA PRO A 651 24.58 0.95 -13.92
C PRO A 651 25.37 -0.36 -13.71
N TYR A 652 24.86 -1.25 -12.86
CA TYR A 652 25.50 -2.53 -12.52
C TYR A 652 24.70 -3.76 -12.97
N ASP A 653 23.65 -3.56 -13.77
CA ASP A 653 22.87 -4.69 -14.26
C ASP A 653 23.70 -5.51 -15.26
N LYS A 654 23.95 -6.78 -14.90
CA LYS A 654 24.85 -7.66 -15.67
C LYS A 654 24.34 -7.93 -17.08
N GLU A 655 23.03 -8.06 -17.26
CA GLU A 655 22.44 -8.36 -18.57
C GLU A 655 22.53 -7.14 -19.49
N LEU A 656 22.21 -5.94 -19.00
CA LEU A 656 22.37 -4.70 -19.77
C LEU A 656 23.82 -4.40 -20.12
N ILE A 657 24.76 -4.63 -19.19
CA ILE A 657 26.20 -4.46 -19.46
C ILE A 657 26.66 -5.47 -20.52
N SER A 658 26.29 -6.74 -20.37
CA SER A 658 26.64 -7.80 -21.33
C SER A 658 26.10 -7.47 -22.72
N PHE A 659 24.82 -7.08 -22.80
CA PHE A 659 24.20 -6.69 -24.06
C PHE A 659 24.88 -5.48 -24.71
N LYS A 660 25.21 -4.45 -23.91
CA LYS A 660 25.97 -3.29 -24.39
C LYS A 660 27.33 -3.72 -24.95
N SER A 661 28.08 -4.54 -24.22
CA SER A 661 29.40 -5.03 -24.65
C SER A 661 29.32 -5.84 -25.94
N GLU A 662 28.34 -6.74 -26.05
CA GLU A 662 28.08 -7.50 -27.28
C GLU A 662 27.71 -6.57 -28.44
N LEU A 663 26.82 -5.60 -28.21
CA LEU A 663 26.40 -4.64 -29.22
C LEU A 663 27.58 -3.79 -29.72
N VAL A 664 28.43 -3.30 -28.81
CA VAL A 664 29.66 -2.57 -29.17
C VAL A 664 30.60 -3.47 -29.98
N LYS A 665 30.76 -4.74 -29.61
CA LYS A 665 31.57 -5.71 -30.35
C LYS A 665 31.00 -5.99 -31.75
N ILE A 666 29.69 -6.13 -31.90
CA ILE A 666 29.03 -6.32 -33.21
C ILE A 666 29.22 -5.07 -34.08
N MET A 667 29.03 -3.89 -33.49
CA MET A 667 29.26 -2.62 -34.16
C MET A 667 30.73 -2.43 -34.57
N SER A 668 31.68 -3.06 -33.86
CA SER A 668 33.10 -3.04 -34.21
C SER A 668 33.54 -4.18 -35.14
N THR A 669 32.71 -5.20 -35.39
CA THR A 669 33.07 -6.41 -36.18
C THR A 669 32.24 -6.60 -37.45
N LYS A 670 31.19 -5.81 -37.69
CA LYS A 670 30.44 -5.84 -38.96
C LYS A 670 31.37 -5.55 -40.16
N PRO A 671 31.45 -6.46 -41.16
CA PRO A 671 32.03 -6.12 -42.47
C PRO A 671 31.14 -5.07 -43.12
N LYS A 672 31.73 -3.93 -43.50
CA LYS A 672 31.04 -2.93 -44.33
C LYS A 672 30.85 -3.52 -45.74
N TYR A 673 29.65 -4.00 -46.07
CA TYR A 673 29.22 -4.15 -47.46
C TYR A 673 27.87 -3.45 -47.65
N ASP A 674 27.94 -2.19 -48.06
CA ASP A 674 27.50 -1.75 -49.39
C ASP A 674 27.51 -0.21 -49.42
N ALA A 675 28.66 0.35 -49.81
CA ALA A 675 28.77 1.68 -50.39
C ALA A 675 30.08 1.74 -51.19
N ILE A 676 29.98 1.33 -52.45
CA ILE A 676 30.67 1.85 -53.64
C ILE A 676 31.98 2.62 -53.36
N GLY A 677 33.10 1.93 -53.60
CA GLY A 677 34.28 2.51 -54.25
C GLY A 677 35.27 3.32 -53.42
N SER A 678 36.15 2.64 -52.69
CA SER A 678 37.59 2.94 -52.71
C SER A 678 38.40 1.78 -52.12
N LYS A 679 39.39 1.27 -52.87
CA LYS A 679 40.41 0.31 -52.38
C LYS A 679 41.36 1.09 -51.45
N LEU A 680 40.97 1.34 -50.20
CA LEU A 680 41.84 1.99 -49.21
C LEU A 680 42.54 0.93 -48.35
N ASP A 681 43.83 1.13 -48.12
CA ASP A 681 44.66 0.27 -47.28
C ASP A 681 44.23 0.37 -45.80
N LYS A 682 44.44 -0.70 -45.02
CA LYS A 682 43.94 -0.81 -43.64
C LYS A 682 44.47 0.29 -42.73
N SER A 683 45.73 0.70 -42.93
CA SER A 683 46.35 1.81 -42.20
C SER A 683 45.61 3.13 -42.39
N VAL A 684 45.15 3.41 -43.62
CA VAL A 684 44.39 4.63 -43.95
C VAL A 684 42.99 4.59 -43.34
N VAL A 685 42.36 3.40 -43.31
CA VAL A 685 41.05 3.22 -42.67
C VAL A 685 41.11 3.41 -41.15
N ASP A 686 42.18 2.93 -40.51
CA ASP A 686 42.40 3.09 -39.08
C ASP A 686 42.66 4.57 -38.72
N GLU A 687 43.48 5.26 -39.52
CA GLU A 687 43.77 6.69 -39.37
C GLU A 687 42.50 7.56 -39.55
N MET A 688 41.70 7.29 -40.59
CA MET A 688 40.40 7.93 -40.77
C MET A 688 39.45 7.70 -39.61
N THR A 689 39.45 6.49 -39.06
CA THR A 689 38.59 6.13 -37.92
C THR A 689 39.01 6.89 -36.66
N GLU A 690 40.30 7.10 -36.45
CA GLU A 690 40.84 7.90 -35.36
C GLU A 690 40.44 9.38 -35.50
N TYR A 691 40.66 9.96 -36.69
CA TYR A 691 40.22 11.34 -36.98
C TYR A 691 38.71 11.51 -36.82
N PHE A 692 37.89 10.56 -37.29
CA PHE A 692 36.43 10.63 -37.14
C PHE A 692 35.98 10.51 -35.67
N LYS A 693 36.64 9.68 -34.86
CA LYS A 693 36.37 9.57 -33.42
C LYS A 693 36.77 10.84 -32.67
N ALA A 694 37.96 11.37 -32.94
CA ALA A 694 38.44 12.63 -32.38
C ALA A 694 37.49 13.78 -32.75
N ALA A 695 37.06 13.86 -34.01
CA ALA A 695 36.11 14.84 -34.49
C ALA A 695 34.78 14.79 -33.73
N ASN A 696 34.20 13.61 -33.52
CA ASN A 696 32.96 13.46 -32.75
C ASN A 696 33.14 13.77 -31.25
N ASN A 697 34.31 13.48 -30.67
CA ASN A 697 34.60 13.84 -29.28
C ASN A 697 34.63 15.36 -29.11
N TYR A 698 35.37 16.07 -29.97
CA TYR A 698 35.37 17.54 -29.98
C TYR A 698 34.00 18.15 -30.30
N PHE A 699 33.25 17.53 -31.22
CA PHE A 699 31.87 17.95 -31.53
C PHE A 699 30.96 17.87 -30.31
N ASN A 700 31.05 16.80 -29.52
CA ASN A 700 30.27 16.63 -28.28
C ASN A 700 30.72 17.60 -27.17
N GLN A 701 32.00 17.96 -27.15
CA GLN A 701 32.56 18.99 -26.27
C GLN A 701 32.26 20.42 -26.74
N LYS A 702 31.57 20.58 -27.88
CA LYS A 702 31.24 21.87 -28.53
C LYS A 702 32.47 22.65 -29.04
N ASP A 703 33.64 22.01 -29.15
CA ASP A 703 34.83 22.57 -29.78
C ASP A 703 34.76 22.34 -31.30
N TYR A 704 33.90 23.12 -31.97
CA TYR A 704 33.58 22.92 -33.38
C TYR A 704 34.75 23.21 -34.32
N ALA A 705 35.67 24.10 -33.92
CA ALA A 705 36.86 24.41 -34.70
C ALA A 705 37.78 23.17 -34.82
N LYS A 706 38.07 22.51 -33.70
CA LYS A 706 38.85 21.27 -33.71
C LYS A 706 38.09 20.12 -34.36
N ALA A 707 36.78 20.00 -34.10
CA ALA A 707 35.96 18.97 -34.73
C ALA A 707 35.97 19.09 -36.27
N ARG A 708 35.91 20.31 -36.80
CA ARG A 708 35.97 20.58 -38.23
C ARG A 708 37.29 20.16 -38.85
N ILE A 709 38.42 20.51 -38.23
CA ILE A 709 39.75 20.11 -38.70
C ILE A 709 39.85 18.58 -38.78
N GLN A 710 39.40 17.88 -37.75
CA GLN A 710 39.46 16.42 -37.71
C GLN A 710 38.52 15.77 -38.73
N PHE A 711 37.33 16.32 -38.97
CA PHE A 711 36.46 15.84 -40.05
C PHE A 711 37.03 16.10 -41.45
N LEU A 712 37.72 17.23 -41.67
CA LEU A 712 38.37 17.52 -42.95
C LEU A 712 39.51 16.55 -43.25
N LYS A 713 40.30 16.17 -42.25
CA LYS A 713 41.32 15.10 -42.39
C LYS A 713 40.73 13.77 -42.86
N VAL A 714 39.51 13.44 -42.44
CA VAL A 714 38.80 12.24 -42.95
C VAL A 714 38.44 12.39 -44.43
N LEU A 715 38.09 13.60 -44.89
CA LEU A 715 37.81 13.87 -46.30
C LEU A 715 39.07 14.00 -47.17
N GLU A 716 40.21 14.36 -46.60
CA GLU A 716 41.52 14.31 -47.29
C GLU A 716 41.90 12.88 -47.65
N LEU A 717 41.59 11.91 -46.77
CA LEU A 717 41.88 10.49 -46.97
C LEU A 717 40.81 9.77 -47.81
N GLU A 718 39.54 10.09 -47.62
CA GLU A 718 38.44 9.59 -48.45
C GLU A 718 37.47 10.72 -48.84
N PRO A 719 37.69 11.36 -50.00
CA PRO A 719 36.88 12.49 -50.46
C PRO A 719 35.40 12.18 -50.66
N ASN A 720 35.00 10.91 -50.75
CA ASN A 720 33.61 10.48 -50.91
C ASN A 720 32.99 9.92 -49.62
N ASN A 721 33.60 10.17 -48.44
CA ASN A 721 33.05 9.68 -47.18
C ASN A 721 31.74 10.41 -46.80
N LEU A 722 30.59 9.86 -47.24
CA LEU A 722 29.25 10.40 -47.04
C LEU A 722 28.84 10.59 -45.55
N PRO A 723 29.22 9.72 -44.60
CA PRO A 723 28.99 9.98 -43.18
C PRO A 723 29.67 11.28 -42.69
N THR A 724 30.90 11.53 -43.14
CA THR A 724 31.66 12.74 -42.79
C THR A 724 31.09 13.98 -43.45
N HIS A 725 30.64 13.89 -44.71
CA HIS A 725 29.91 14.97 -45.36
C HIS A 725 28.66 15.35 -44.56
N PHE A 726 27.84 14.38 -44.14
CA PHE A 726 26.65 14.69 -43.34
C PHE A 726 27.00 15.36 -42.00
N LYS A 727 28.06 14.89 -41.33
CA LYS A 727 28.54 15.46 -40.06
C LYS A 727 29.10 16.87 -40.20
N LEU A 728 29.88 17.14 -41.26
CA LEU A 728 30.37 18.48 -41.59
C LEU A 728 29.21 19.42 -41.91
N GLY A 729 28.23 19.01 -42.72
CA GLY A 729 27.04 19.82 -42.97
C GLY A 729 26.28 20.21 -41.68
N LEU A 730 26.14 19.26 -40.73
CA LEU A 730 25.54 19.57 -39.43
C LEU A 730 26.40 20.51 -38.59
N LEU A 731 27.72 20.33 -38.61
CA LEU A 731 28.67 21.20 -37.92
C LEU A 731 28.61 22.63 -38.47
N GLU A 732 28.69 22.80 -39.79
CA GLU A 732 28.63 24.10 -40.46
C GLU A 732 27.32 24.83 -40.13
N ASN A 733 26.19 24.12 -40.09
CA ASN A 733 24.92 24.68 -39.63
C ASN A 733 24.98 25.17 -38.17
N LEU A 734 25.66 24.44 -37.27
CA LEU A 734 25.77 24.82 -35.86
C LEU A 734 26.65 26.07 -35.66
N ILE A 735 27.71 26.23 -36.47
CA ILE A 735 28.56 27.42 -36.46
C ILE A 735 28.05 28.55 -37.37
N LYS A 736 26.83 28.39 -37.92
CA LYS A 736 26.11 29.37 -38.75
C LYS A 736 26.72 29.63 -40.15
N ASN A 737 27.58 28.73 -40.63
CA ASN A 737 28.12 28.73 -41.99
C ASN A 737 27.16 28.00 -42.95
N TYR A 738 25.95 28.53 -43.09
CA TYR A 738 24.87 27.84 -43.81
C TYR A 738 25.17 27.63 -45.30
N LYS A 739 25.97 28.53 -45.92
CA LYS A 739 26.38 28.42 -47.33
C LYS A 739 27.27 27.19 -47.57
N ASP A 740 28.20 26.94 -46.65
CA ASP A 740 29.15 25.82 -46.74
C ASP A 740 28.52 24.49 -46.32
N ALA A 741 27.44 24.51 -45.54
CA ALA A 741 26.69 23.31 -45.17
C ALA A 741 25.94 22.67 -46.37
N ILE A 742 25.47 23.49 -47.32
CA ILE A 742 24.62 23.05 -48.44
C ILE A 742 25.30 22.02 -49.35
N PRO A 743 26.55 22.23 -49.82
CA PRO A 743 27.26 21.24 -50.65
C PRO A 743 27.39 19.89 -49.96
N TYR A 744 27.71 19.88 -48.67
CA TYR A 744 27.85 18.64 -47.89
C TYR A 744 26.54 17.84 -47.82
N PHE A 745 25.42 18.49 -47.54
CA PHE A 745 24.12 17.81 -47.54
C PHE A 745 23.68 17.40 -48.94
N THR A 746 23.99 18.21 -49.96
CA THR A 746 23.65 17.90 -51.35
C THR A 746 24.34 16.63 -51.82
N LYS A 747 25.61 16.45 -51.46
CA LYS A 747 26.35 15.21 -51.73
C LYS A 747 25.66 13.99 -51.09
N VAL A 748 25.30 14.10 -49.81
CA VAL A 748 24.59 13.03 -49.06
C VAL A 748 23.22 12.68 -49.66
N ILE A 749 22.49 13.69 -50.15
CA ILE A 749 21.17 13.53 -50.77
C ILE A 749 21.28 12.87 -52.14
N ASN A 750 22.20 13.34 -53.00
CA ASN A 750 22.38 12.83 -54.35
C ASN A 750 22.80 11.35 -54.36
N ASP A 751 23.71 10.97 -53.45
CA ASP A 751 24.19 9.59 -53.32
C ASP A 751 23.23 8.70 -52.49
N LYS A 752 22.06 9.22 -52.08
CA LYS A 752 20.99 8.52 -51.35
C LYS A 752 21.45 7.81 -50.07
N TYR A 753 22.54 8.27 -49.45
CA TYR A 753 23.15 7.63 -48.27
C TYR A 753 22.23 7.59 -47.04
N LEU A 754 21.44 8.65 -46.83
CA LEU A 754 20.45 8.72 -45.76
C LEU A 754 19.07 9.07 -46.35
N ASN A 755 18.24 8.05 -46.58
CA ASN A 755 16.94 8.21 -47.23
C ASN A 755 15.75 8.32 -46.26
N ASN A 756 15.93 8.94 -45.10
CA ASN A 756 14.91 9.05 -44.04
C ASN A 756 14.34 10.47 -43.88
N GLY A 757 14.62 11.37 -44.82
CA GLY A 757 14.17 12.76 -44.79
C GLY A 757 15.02 13.69 -43.92
N ARG A 758 15.99 13.16 -43.16
CA ARG A 758 16.84 13.98 -42.28
C ARG A 758 17.80 14.90 -43.06
N PRO A 759 18.52 14.45 -44.10
CA PRO A 759 19.41 15.33 -44.86
C PRO A 759 18.68 16.47 -45.55
N GLU A 760 17.50 16.21 -46.11
CA GLU A 760 16.66 17.22 -46.74
C GLU A 760 16.17 18.24 -45.70
N TYR A 761 15.74 17.80 -44.52
CA TYR A 761 15.42 18.73 -43.44
C TYR A 761 16.62 19.61 -43.07
N SER A 762 17.80 19.02 -42.91
CA SER A 762 19.00 19.74 -42.49
C SER A 762 19.50 20.73 -43.53
N ARG A 763 19.39 20.41 -44.83
CA ARG A 763 19.71 21.35 -45.92
C ARG A 763 18.63 22.43 -46.08
N GLY A 764 17.36 22.08 -45.89
CA GLY A 764 16.24 23.03 -45.85
C GLY A 764 16.41 24.09 -44.76
N VAL A 765 16.93 23.71 -43.59
CA VAL A 765 17.31 24.67 -42.53
C VAL A 765 18.41 25.62 -42.99
N SER A 766 19.43 25.13 -43.71
CA SER A 766 20.50 25.97 -44.26
C SER A 766 19.95 27.00 -45.26
N TYR A 767 19.10 26.57 -46.19
CA TYR A 767 18.44 27.47 -47.15
C TYR A 767 17.55 28.52 -46.46
N LEU A 768 16.76 28.10 -45.46
CA LEU A 768 15.91 29.01 -44.70
C LEU A 768 16.73 30.10 -44.00
N LYS A 769 17.90 29.73 -43.45
CA LYS A 769 18.80 30.68 -42.77
C LYS A 769 19.56 31.60 -43.73
N LEU A 770 19.62 31.27 -45.01
CA LEU A 770 20.13 32.13 -46.08
C LEU A 770 19.02 32.95 -46.78
N ASN A 771 17.79 32.94 -46.23
CA ASN A 771 16.61 33.55 -46.82
C ASN A 771 16.21 32.98 -48.20
N ASP A 772 16.68 31.78 -48.55
CA ASP A 772 16.23 31.04 -49.73
C ASP A 772 15.00 30.18 -49.38
N ASN A 773 13.86 30.86 -49.26
CA ASN A 773 12.60 30.23 -48.85
C ASN A 773 12.09 29.21 -49.87
N SER A 774 12.44 29.36 -51.15
CA SER A 774 12.00 28.47 -52.24
C SER A 774 12.62 27.07 -52.08
N ASN A 775 13.95 27.01 -51.95
CA ASN A 775 14.64 25.73 -51.78
C ASN A 775 14.39 25.12 -50.39
N ALA A 776 14.25 25.95 -49.35
CA ALA A 776 13.87 25.48 -48.01
C ALA A 776 12.51 24.75 -48.02
N LYS A 777 11.49 25.37 -48.62
CA LYS A 777 10.14 24.78 -48.75
C LYS A 777 10.18 23.44 -49.48
N LYS A 778 10.91 23.35 -50.60
CA LYS A 778 11.08 22.12 -51.37
C LYS A 778 11.69 21.00 -50.54
N ASP A 779 12.78 21.27 -49.84
CA ASP A 779 13.49 20.29 -49.02
C ASP A 779 12.67 19.85 -47.79
N PHE A 780 11.94 20.77 -47.15
CA PHE A 780 11.05 20.42 -46.05
C PHE A 780 9.85 19.56 -46.49
N LEU A 781 9.30 19.79 -47.69
CA LEU A 781 8.24 18.93 -48.25
C LEU A 781 8.76 17.52 -48.51
N ILE A 782 9.95 17.38 -49.12
CA ILE A 782 10.56 16.07 -49.36
C ILE A 782 10.81 15.36 -48.02
N SER A 783 11.31 16.07 -47.02
CA SER A 783 11.53 15.54 -45.68
C SER A 783 10.22 15.10 -44.98
N ARG A 784 9.16 15.89 -45.11
CA ARG A 784 7.82 15.60 -44.56
C ARG A 784 7.20 14.38 -45.23
N ASN A 785 7.34 14.24 -46.55
CA ASN A 785 6.90 13.05 -47.30
C ASN A 785 7.65 11.79 -46.87
N LYS A 786 8.94 11.92 -46.51
CA LYS A 786 9.74 10.84 -45.89
C LYS A 786 9.46 10.64 -44.39
N LYS A 787 8.46 11.33 -43.82
CA LYS A 787 7.98 11.24 -42.43
C LYS A 787 9.03 11.56 -41.37
N TRP A 788 9.97 12.47 -41.66
CA TRP A 788 10.96 12.90 -40.67
C TRP A 788 10.29 13.69 -39.52
N PRO A 789 10.49 13.32 -38.22
CA PRO A 789 9.73 13.89 -37.11
C PRO A 789 9.80 15.42 -36.95
N ALA A 790 10.94 16.03 -37.31
CA ALA A 790 11.08 17.49 -37.23
C ALA A 790 10.31 18.20 -38.34
N ALA A 791 10.21 17.60 -39.53
CA ALA A 791 9.45 18.15 -40.65
C ALA A 791 7.93 18.06 -40.44
N LEU A 792 7.46 17.00 -39.76
CA LEU A 792 6.05 16.84 -39.41
C LEU A 792 5.52 17.88 -38.40
N LYS A 793 6.42 18.56 -37.68
CA LYS A 793 6.07 19.62 -36.71
C LYS A 793 5.97 21.01 -37.34
N LEU A 794 6.39 21.17 -38.60
CA LEU A 794 6.25 22.44 -39.31
C LEU A 794 4.77 22.67 -39.64
N SER A 795 4.29 23.89 -39.40
CA SER A 795 2.87 24.24 -39.64
C SER A 795 2.55 24.23 -41.13
N ASP A 796 1.31 23.89 -41.49
CA ASP A 796 0.87 23.93 -42.89
C ASP A 796 0.95 25.34 -43.49
N ALA A 797 0.90 26.38 -42.65
CA ALA A 797 1.11 27.76 -43.04
C ALA A 797 2.51 28.02 -43.62
N PHE A 798 3.53 27.26 -43.22
CA PHE A 798 4.88 27.37 -43.79
C PHE A 798 4.94 26.88 -45.26
N PHE A 799 3.99 26.02 -45.66
CA PHE A 799 3.95 25.42 -47.00
C PHE A 799 2.90 26.03 -47.93
N LYS A 800 2.11 27.00 -47.45
CA LYS A 800 1.33 27.90 -48.31
C LYS A 800 2.27 28.96 -48.83
#